data_AF-A0A925X1W0-F1
#
_entry.id   AF-A0A925X1W0-F1
#
_cell.length_a   1.000
_cell.length_b   1.000
_cell.length_c   1.000
_cell.angle_alpha   90.00
_cell.angle_beta   90.00
_cell.angle_gamma   90.00
#
_symmetry.space_group_name_H-M   'P 1'
#
loop_
_entity.id
_entity.type
_entity.pdbx_description
1 polymer ?
#
loop_
_entity_poly.entity_id
_entity_poly.type
_entity_poly.pdbx_seq_one_letter_code
_entity_poly.pdbx_strand_id
1 'polypeptide(L)'
;MSIARAIRIVLALAASLIVAWAFIDVGRRAVNRYQATHGRSVTLTVLHWGNKEEDGIVETLVKSYMEQNPNVNIIRINSGGTDYAAKIKTMMAAGTPPDVFYLPPNLFPDFAHMKLVRPIDDYYATEPQQWKDDFYPLLINAWRYDVSTSTVGRGPLYGLPKDFTTAVFYVNLDLFKAAGVPVPYDGWTWDEFEASMKKITALSDNPAFKGRKVYGGFFQLWPDTIRNMLWTCGGEFFGNHPDGTPNFRDVTLDEPGAQTALKLIARTRLQDQTVYNPTGISKDGGQEFFNGNIGCVGPIGQWMVPRYTTITNFKWDCVPIPHAKDLPPASQIYYTAWSMSNSAKHPDECYKLMKFLCGTEGQIQSAHMAVAVPSLRSVAESDHFLKPPKITPHNGQVFLDALKYARLQQSPREAEWTRLVDDYTKDSIQLGTEDTLTNAKKIESMWHAELDSPIRRGEWKPMRWDVVMSLTAAVLVTVVVIVVLKSRREQLGPLDRAQQRAGYAFILPWVIGFLLLTLGPMIMSLLLSFTRWSAIVPVSGADSVGLANYKQLAGDATFYKSLRVTAYFVILAVPVTQVAALAVALLMNMRLRGITIFRTVYFVPSVISGAALAVLWLQIFNNDYGLFNAILRPILKVVGTIPPNWFGVDQTVNPPVNDAARWAIPAFVIMGLWGVGSGMILYLAGLKGIPQSLYEAATIDGAGAGRKLWNVTLPMLSPLIFYNVVMGIIGSFQVFTQAYIMTGPGPANATLFYVLNLYRQAFEFHNMGYASAMAWILFLIILALTIFVFRGSKKLVYYEGLKA
;
A
#
# COMPACT_ATOMS: atom_id res chain seq x y z
N MET A 1 33.49 25.44 35.63
CA MET A 1 32.78 24.41 34.83
C MET A 1 32.79 24.86 33.38
N SER A 2 33.20 24.04 32.39
CA SER A 2 33.25 24.51 30.99
C SER A 2 31.83 24.70 30.42
N ILE A 3 31.67 25.65 29.50
CA ILE A 3 30.39 25.91 28.80
C ILE A 3 29.83 24.61 28.19
N ALA A 4 30.69 23.75 27.64
CA ALA A 4 30.31 22.44 27.13
C ALA A 4 29.75 21.48 28.20
N ARG A 5 30.27 21.53 29.44
CA ARG A 5 29.73 20.74 30.56
C ARG A 5 28.38 21.29 31.03
N ALA A 6 28.23 22.61 31.08
CA ALA A 6 26.96 23.25 31.41
C ALA A 6 25.86 22.91 30.39
N ILE A 7 26.16 23.01 29.09
CA ILE A 7 25.22 22.63 28.02
C ILE A 7 24.83 21.16 28.12
N ARG A 8 25.77 20.23 28.38
CA ARG A 8 25.44 18.80 28.56
C ARG A 8 24.54 18.53 29.77
N ILE A 9 24.77 19.21 30.89
CA ILE A 9 23.95 19.05 32.10
C ILE A 9 22.54 19.61 31.85
N VAL A 10 22.43 20.77 31.19
CA VAL A 10 21.14 21.37 30.83
C VAL A 10 20.37 20.49 29.85
N LEU A 11 21.04 19.94 28.82
CA LEU A 11 20.42 19.01 27.88
C LEU A 11 19.99 17.69 28.57
N ALA A 12 20.79 17.17 29.48
CA ALA A 12 20.45 15.96 30.25
C ALA A 12 19.26 16.19 31.19
N LEU A 13 19.21 17.35 31.87
CA LEU A 13 18.08 17.76 32.70
C LEU A 13 16.82 17.97 31.87
N ALA A 14 16.91 18.67 30.74
CA ALA A 14 15.80 18.87 29.82
C ALA A 14 15.25 17.54 29.28
N ALA A 15 16.13 16.63 28.85
CA ALA A 15 15.74 15.30 28.41
C ALA A 15 15.06 14.50 29.53
N SER A 16 15.61 14.54 30.75
CA SER A 16 15.04 13.84 31.90
C SER A 16 13.67 14.40 32.30
N LEU A 17 13.51 15.73 32.25
CA LEU A 17 12.23 16.41 32.52
C LEU A 17 11.20 16.10 31.43
N ILE A 18 11.60 16.03 30.16
CA ILE A 18 10.71 15.62 29.05
C ILE A 18 10.24 14.17 29.26
N VAL A 19 11.14 13.26 29.63
CA VAL A 19 10.79 11.86 29.90
C VAL A 19 9.84 11.77 31.10
N ALA A 20 10.16 12.44 32.21
CA ALA A 20 9.31 12.47 33.40
C ALA A 20 7.92 13.08 33.10
N TRP A 21 7.88 14.19 32.37
CA TRP A 21 6.65 14.82 31.91
C TRP A 21 5.83 13.88 31.03
N ALA A 22 6.46 13.15 30.10
CA ALA A 22 5.77 12.18 29.24
C ALA A 22 5.13 11.04 30.07
N PHE A 23 5.83 10.50 31.07
CA PHE A 23 5.26 9.49 31.98
C PHE A 23 4.10 10.06 32.82
N ILE A 24 4.23 11.28 33.34
CA ILE A 24 3.17 11.97 34.09
C ILE A 24 1.96 12.23 33.20
N ASP A 25 2.16 12.66 31.95
CA ASP A 25 1.12 12.93 30.97
C ASP A 25 0.39 11.64 30.55
N VAL A 26 1.12 10.53 30.33
CA VAL A 26 0.53 9.21 30.13
C VAL A 26 -0.29 8.76 31.35
N GLY A 27 0.27 8.90 32.57
CA GLY A 27 -0.42 8.57 33.81
C GLY A 27 -1.69 9.41 34.00
N ARG A 28 -1.61 10.73 33.78
CA ARG A 28 -2.75 11.65 33.84
C ARG A 28 -3.81 11.31 32.81
N ARG A 29 -3.44 10.98 31.56
CA ARG A 29 -4.38 10.50 30.55
C ARG A 29 -5.04 9.18 30.97
N ALA A 30 -4.28 8.25 31.54
CA ALA A 30 -4.82 6.98 32.03
C ALA A 30 -5.80 7.20 33.19
N VAL A 31 -5.48 8.07 34.14
CA VAL A 31 -6.36 8.43 35.27
C VAL A 31 -7.60 9.18 34.78
N ASN A 32 -7.46 10.16 33.89
CA ASN A 32 -8.60 10.88 33.33
C ASN A 32 -9.51 9.93 32.53
N ARG A 33 -8.94 8.99 31.79
CA ARG A 33 -9.69 7.95 31.07
C ARG A 33 -10.40 7.00 32.02
N TYR A 34 -9.75 6.60 33.11
CA TYR A 34 -10.33 5.81 34.18
C TYR A 34 -11.50 6.56 34.84
N GLN A 35 -11.32 7.82 35.23
CA GLN A 35 -12.38 8.64 35.83
C GLN A 35 -13.56 8.88 34.86
N ALA A 36 -13.29 9.15 33.59
CA ALA A 36 -14.32 9.31 32.56
C ALA A 36 -15.10 8.01 32.28
N THR A 37 -14.48 6.85 32.47
CA THR A 37 -15.12 5.53 32.31
C THR A 37 -15.83 5.07 33.58
N HIS A 38 -15.42 5.53 34.78
CA HIS A 38 -16.03 5.14 36.04
C HIS A 38 -17.38 5.82 36.33
N GLY A 39 -17.74 6.87 35.58
CA GLY A 39 -19.05 7.53 35.67
C GLY A 39 -20.12 7.00 34.72
N ARG A 40 -19.78 6.12 33.77
CA ARG A 40 -20.69 5.64 32.70
C ARG A 40 -20.65 4.11 32.62
N SER A 41 -21.80 3.45 32.68
CA SER A 41 -21.88 1.98 32.80
C SER A 41 -21.53 1.22 31.52
N VAL A 42 -21.57 1.88 30.34
CA VAL A 42 -21.29 1.26 29.04
C VAL A 42 -20.20 2.06 28.32
N THR A 43 -19.14 1.40 27.84
CA THR A 43 -18.13 2.00 26.95
C THR A 43 -18.09 1.25 25.64
N LEU A 44 -18.27 1.98 24.53
CA LEU A 44 -18.20 1.45 23.16
C LEU A 44 -17.00 2.03 22.43
N THR A 45 -16.34 1.22 21.61
CA THR A 45 -15.28 1.65 20.69
C THR A 45 -15.82 1.73 19.28
N VAL A 46 -15.70 2.90 18.64
CA VAL A 46 -16.18 3.14 17.28
C VAL A 46 -14.99 3.35 16.35
N LEU A 47 -14.88 2.54 15.29
CA LEU A 47 -13.80 2.64 14.30
C LEU A 47 -14.35 3.00 12.92
N HIS A 48 -13.95 4.16 12.40
CA HIS A 48 -14.36 4.65 11.09
C HIS A 48 -13.16 5.22 10.30
N TRP A 49 -13.39 5.53 9.04
CA TRP A 49 -12.49 6.36 8.24
C TRP A 49 -13.14 7.70 7.94
N GLY A 50 -12.42 8.53 7.20
CA GLY A 50 -12.93 9.79 6.68
C GLY A 50 -11.85 10.86 6.69
N ASN A 51 -11.95 11.80 5.76
CA ASN A 51 -11.18 13.03 5.80
C ASN A 51 -11.61 13.86 7.03
N LYS A 52 -10.98 15.02 7.25
CA LYS A 52 -11.30 15.89 8.40
C LYS A 52 -12.79 16.28 8.50
N GLU A 53 -13.48 16.36 7.37
CA GLU A 53 -14.88 16.77 7.31
C GLU A 53 -15.80 15.62 7.72
N GLU A 54 -15.61 14.43 7.16
CA GLU A 54 -16.36 13.23 7.53
C GLU A 54 -16.09 12.84 8.99
N ASP A 55 -14.85 13.05 9.45
CA ASP A 55 -14.47 12.89 10.86
C ASP A 55 -15.31 13.74 11.80
N GLY A 56 -15.55 15.00 11.40
CA GLY A 56 -16.32 15.98 12.16
C GLY A 56 -17.80 15.62 12.28
N ILE A 57 -18.39 14.99 11.26
CA ILE A 57 -19.76 14.47 11.31
C ILE A 57 -19.85 13.35 12.34
N VAL A 58 -19.00 12.32 12.24
CA VAL A 58 -19.05 11.20 13.17
C VAL A 58 -18.80 11.68 14.59
N GLU A 59 -17.88 12.63 14.79
CA GLU A 59 -17.65 13.24 16.09
C GLU A 59 -18.89 13.96 16.65
N THR A 60 -19.59 14.73 15.81
CA THR A 60 -20.78 15.48 16.20
C THR A 60 -21.94 14.54 16.53
N LEU A 61 -22.19 13.53 15.70
CA LEU A 61 -23.22 12.52 15.94
C LEU A 61 -22.92 11.69 17.20
N VAL A 62 -21.68 11.25 17.38
CA VAL A 62 -21.26 10.52 18.57
C VAL A 62 -21.42 11.38 19.83
N LYS A 63 -21.07 12.66 19.77
CA LYS A 63 -21.27 13.60 20.88
C LYS A 63 -22.75 13.77 21.21
N SER A 64 -23.59 13.99 20.20
CA SER A 64 -25.05 14.08 20.35
C SER A 64 -25.63 12.80 20.98
N TYR A 65 -25.19 11.63 20.53
CA TYR A 65 -25.60 10.36 21.13
C TYR A 65 -25.20 10.25 22.60
N MET A 66 -23.98 10.66 22.97
CA MET A 66 -23.53 10.64 24.38
C MET A 66 -24.25 11.65 25.26
N GLU A 67 -24.69 12.78 24.70
CA GLU A 67 -25.52 13.77 25.43
C GLU A 67 -26.94 13.22 25.68
N GLN A 68 -27.51 12.50 24.71
CA GLN A 68 -28.82 11.85 24.82
C GLN A 68 -28.77 10.57 25.68
N ASN A 69 -27.59 9.95 25.81
CA ASN A 69 -27.39 8.70 26.55
C ASN A 69 -26.25 8.86 27.58
N PRO A 70 -26.50 9.50 28.74
CA PRO A 70 -25.45 9.84 29.72
C PRO A 70 -24.68 8.64 30.27
N ASN A 71 -25.27 7.44 30.22
CA ASN A 71 -24.66 6.19 30.68
C ASN A 71 -23.68 5.56 29.67
N VAL A 72 -23.60 6.10 28.44
CA VAL A 72 -22.77 5.57 27.35
C VAL A 72 -21.56 6.46 27.11
N ASN A 73 -20.38 5.86 27.09
CA ASN A 73 -19.13 6.48 26.68
C ASN A 73 -18.69 5.92 25.32
N ILE A 74 -18.31 6.78 24.39
CA ILE A 74 -17.86 6.34 23.06
C ILE A 74 -16.40 6.74 22.86
N ILE A 75 -15.54 5.74 22.62
CA ILE A 75 -14.16 5.92 22.20
C ILE A 75 -14.12 5.89 20.68
N ARG A 76 -14.05 7.07 20.07
CA ARG A 76 -13.98 7.23 18.61
C ARG A 76 -12.54 7.07 18.12
N ILE A 77 -12.36 6.32 17.04
CA ILE A 77 -11.09 6.09 16.36
C ILE A 77 -11.28 6.34 14.86
N ASN A 78 -10.57 7.32 14.32
CA ASN A 78 -10.41 7.51 12.87
C ASN A 78 -9.07 6.93 12.40
N SER A 79 -9.04 6.29 11.22
CA SER A 79 -7.84 5.79 10.55
C SER A 79 -7.24 6.72 9.48
N GLY A 80 -7.92 7.81 9.10
CA GLY A 80 -7.49 8.73 8.05
C GLY A 80 -7.62 8.19 6.61
N GLY A 81 -8.36 7.08 6.41
CA GLY A 81 -8.65 6.50 5.09
C GLY A 81 -7.66 5.43 4.63
N THR A 82 -6.36 5.72 4.61
CA THR A 82 -5.35 4.81 4.00
C THR A 82 -5.03 3.56 4.82
N ASP A 83 -5.16 3.62 6.15
CA ASP A 83 -4.79 2.51 7.03
C ASP A 83 -6.01 1.77 7.62
N TYR A 84 -7.23 2.01 7.12
CA TYR A 84 -8.44 1.47 7.74
C TYR A 84 -8.43 -0.06 7.83
N ALA A 85 -8.24 -0.74 6.70
CA ALA A 85 -8.27 -2.20 6.62
C ALA A 85 -7.19 -2.85 7.51
N ALA A 86 -5.97 -2.30 7.50
CA ALA A 86 -4.88 -2.75 8.35
C ALA A 86 -5.22 -2.54 9.84
N LYS A 87 -5.79 -1.40 10.20
CA LYS A 87 -6.13 -1.03 11.58
C LYS A 87 -7.24 -1.90 12.14
N ILE A 88 -8.35 -2.09 11.42
CA ILE A 88 -9.46 -2.94 11.89
C ILE A 88 -8.99 -4.39 12.04
N LYS A 89 -8.25 -4.93 11.07
CA LYS A 89 -7.70 -6.30 11.14
C LYS A 89 -6.75 -6.46 12.32
N THR A 90 -5.87 -5.48 12.56
CA THR A 90 -4.96 -5.50 13.71
C THR A 90 -5.70 -5.48 15.04
N MET A 91 -6.75 -4.66 15.16
CA MET A 91 -7.58 -4.61 16.38
C MET A 91 -8.33 -5.93 16.61
N MET A 92 -8.90 -6.52 15.56
CA MET A 92 -9.54 -7.84 15.61
C MET A 92 -8.55 -8.92 16.07
N ALA A 93 -7.36 -8.96 15.47
CA ALA A 93 -6.32 -9.94 15.77
C ALA A 93 -5.72 -9.76 17.18
N ALA A 94 -5.62 -8.52 17.66
CA ALA A 94 -5.14 -8.19 19.00
C ALA A 94 -6.13 -8.56 20.12
N GLY A 95 -7.34 -9.01 19.79
CA GLY A 95 -8.39 -9.30 20.76
C GLY A 95 -9.01 -8.05 21.38
N THR A 96 -8.86 -6.89 20.74
CA THR A 96 -9.47 -5.62 21.12
C THR A 96 -10.29 -5.02 19.96
N PRO A 97 -11.24 -5.78 19.39
CA PRO A 97 -12.00 -5.33 18.25
C PRO A 97 -12.86 -4.11 18.60
N PRO A 98 -13.10 -3.19 17.64
CA PRO A 98 -14.09 -2.14 17.83
C PRO A 98 -15.49 -2.74 17.98
N ASP A 99 -16.31 -2.15 18.84
CA ASP A 99 -17.69 -2.59 19.06
C ASP A 99 -18.58 -2.29 17.84
N VAL A 100 -18.42 -1.08 17.28
CA VAL A 100 -19.11 -0.60 16.06
C VAL A 100 -18.08 -0.07 15.07
N PHE A 101 -18.21 -0.39 13.80
CA PHE A 101 -17.23 0.01 12.79
C PHE A 101 -17.82 0.13 11.38
N TYR A 102 -17.13 0.86 10.50
CA TYR A 102 -17.44 0.84 9.08
C TYR A 102 -17.03 -0.49 8.42
N LEU A 103 -17.98 -1.19 7.83
CA LEU A 103 -17.68 -2.37 7.04
C LEU A 103 -17.67 -1.98 5.56
N PRO A 104 -16.52 -2.05 4.86
CA PRO A 104 -16.47 -1.88 3.42
C PRO A 104 -16.75 -3.22 2.70
N PRO A 105 -17.27 -3.18 1.46
CA PRO A 105 -17.74 -4.37 0.75
C PRO A 105 -16.62 -5.36 0.41
N ASN A 106 -15.38 -4.88 0.24
CA ASN A 106 -14.21 -5.73 0.00
C ASN A 106 -13.76 -6.54 1.22
N LEU A 107 -14.12 -6.13 2.44
CA LEU A 107 -13.83 -6.88 3.67
C LEU A 107 -15.01 -7.75 4.10
N PHE A 108 -16.20 -7.49 3.58
CA PHE A 108 -17.44 -8.09 4.05
C PHE A 108 -17.46 -9.62 3.90
N PRO A 109 -17.17 -10.24 2.74
CA PRO A 109 -17.17 -11.69 2.60
C PRO A 109 -16.24 -12.38 3.61
N ASP A 110 -15.02 -11.87 3.75
CA ASP A 110 -13.98 -12.41 4.63
C ASP A 110 -14.40 -12.30 6.12
N PHE A 111 -14.94 -11.14 6.52
CA PHE A 111 -15.38 -10.90 7.90
C PHE A 111 -16.58 -11.76 8.28
N ALA A 112 -17.51 -11.99 7.36
CA ALA A 112 -18.67 -12.85 7.58
C ALA A 112 -18.26 -14.33 7.70
N HIS A 113 -17.39 -14.84 6.80
CA HIS A 113 -16.83 -16.20 6.86
C HIS A 113 -16.07 -16.46 8.17
N MET A 114 -15.24 -15.50 8.60
CA MET A 114 -14.48 -15.60 9.86
C MET A 114 -15.32 -15.31 11.12
N LYS A 115 -16.63 -15.01 10.97
CA LYS A 115 -17.55 -14.67 12.07
C LYS A 115 -17.04 -13.50 12.94
N LEU A 116 -16.41 -12.51 12.32
CA LEU A 116 -15.90 -11.31 13.00
C LEU A 116 -16.96 -10.22 13.12
N VAL A 117 -17.97 -10.25 12.25
CA VAL A 117 -19.13 -9.37 12.26
C VAL A 117 -20.38 -10.14 12.71
N ARG A 118 -21.21 -9.51 13.53
CA ARG A 118 -22.46 -10.11 14.02
C ARG A 118 -23.60 -9.91 13.01
N PRO A 119 -24.42 -10.93 12.72
CA PRO A 119 -25.73 -10.71 12.12
C PRO A 119 -26.63 -9.84 13.01
N ILE A 120 -27.47 -9.01 12.40
CA ILE A 120 -28.35 -8.05 13.07
C ILE A 120 -29.83 -8.25 12.73
N ASP A 121 -30.21 -9.39 12.14
CA ASP A 121 -31.61 -9.69 11.80
C ASP A 121 -32.53 -9.71 13.03
N ASP A 122 -32.00 -10.14 14.18
CA ASP A 122 -32.69 -10.13 15.48
C ASP A 122 -33.16 -8.73 15.87
N TYR A 123 -32.32 -7.72 15.64
CA TYR A 123 -32.67 -6.33 15.87
C TYR A 123 -33.53 -5.75 14.73
N TYR A 124 -33.11 -5.93 13.49
CA TYR A 124 -33.75 -5.32 12.31
C TYR A 124 -35.20 -5.79 12.11
N ALA A 125 -35.52 -7.04 12.46
CA ALA A 125 -36.88 -7.56 12.37
C ALA A 125 -37.89 -6.80 13.24
N THR A 126 -37.43 -6.24 14.37
CA THR A 126 -38.28 -5.49 15.32
C THR A 126 -38.55 -4.06 14.90
N GLU A 127 -37.87 -3.56 13.87
CA GLU A 127 -37.97 -2.17 13.45
C GLU A 127 -39.29 -1.84 12.74
N PRO A 128 -39.82 -0.60 12.89
CA PRO A 128 -41.03 -0.16 12.21
C PRO A 128 -40.92 -0.30 10.69
N GLN A 129 -41.99 -0.77 10.06
CA GLN A 129 -42.01 -0.99 8.60
C GLN A 129 -41.73 0.30 7.82
N GLN A 130 -42.30 1.43 8.25
CA GLN A 130 -42.08 2.74 7.62
C GLN A 130 -40.59 3.12 7.57
N TRP A 131 -39.82 2.82 8.61
CA TRP A 131 -38.38 3.12 8.63
C TRP A 131 -37.60 2.18 7.71
N LYS A 132 -38.00 0.90 7.65
CA LYS A 132 -37.39 -0.09 6.74
C LYS A 132 -37.65 0.25 5.27
N ASP A 133 -38.86 0.69 4.94
CA ASP A 133 -39.26 1.09 3.59
C ASP A 133 -38.58 2.38 3.10
N ASP A 134 -38.07 3.19 4.03
CA ASP A 134 -37.28 4.39 3.72
C ASP A 134 -35.87 4.03 3.22
N PHE A 135 -35.37 2.81 3.43
CA PHE A 135 -34.16 2.34 2.76
C PHE A 135 -34.47 1.82 1.36
N TYR A 136 -33.53 2.00 0.44
CA TYR A 136 -33.59 1.29 -0.84
C TYR A 136 -33.37 -0.23 -0.61
N PRO A 137 -34.26 -1.11 -1.11
CA PRO A 137 -34.13 -2.56 -0.90
C PRO A 137 -32.79 -3.13 -1.36
N LEU A 138 -32.24 -2.60 -2.46
CA LEU A 138 -30.92 -2.98 -2.97
C LEU A 138 -29.82 -2.78 -1.94
N LEU A 139 -29.86 -1.68 -1.17
CA LEU A 139 -28.83 -1.33 -0.19
C LEU A 139 -28.90 -2.22 1.06
N ILE A 140 -30.11 -2.56 1.51
CA ILE A 140 -30.28 -3.53 2.59
C ILE A 140 -29.75 -4.90 2.14
N ASN A 141 -30.10 -5.33 0.93
CA ASN A 141 -29.63 -6.59 0.36
C ASN A 141 -28.11 -6.61 0.18
N ALA A 142 -27.48 -5.46 -0.13
CA ALA A 142 -26.03 -5.35 -0.28
C ALA A 142 -25.26 -5.76 0.99
N TRP A 143 -25.89 -5.70 2.17
CA TRP A 143 -25.33 -6.13 3.46
C TRP A 143 -25.86 -7.47 3.95
N ARG A 144 -26.55 -8.22 3.09
CA ARG A 144 -26.88 -9.62 3.32
C ARG A 144 -25.81 -10.52 2.69
N TYR A 145 -25.34 -11.51 3.45
CA TYR A 145 -24.36 -12.47 2.93
C TYR A 145 -24.66 -13.90 3.34
N ASP A 146 -24.71 -14.80 2.36
CA ASP A 146 -24.81 -16.24 2.57
C ASP A 146 -23.41 -16.85 2.58
N VAL A 147 -22.96 -17.25 3.77
CA VAL A 147 -21.64 -17.86 3.97
C VAL A 147 -21.51 -19.21 3.25
N SER A 148 -22.62 -19.94 3.06
CA SER A 148 -22.60 -21.27 2.45
C SER A 148 -22.41 -21.22 0.93
N THR A 149 -23.08 -20.27 0.27
CA THR A 149 -22.97 -20.05 -1.19
C THR A 149 -22.05 -18.90 -1.56
N SER A 150 -21.41 -18.26 -0.57
CA SER A 150 -20.57 -17.06 -0.73
C SER A 150 -21.23 -15.94 -1.55
N THR A 151 -22.53 -15.74 -1.34
CA THR A 151 -23.37 -14.84 -2.16
C THR A 151 -23.75 -13.57 -1.40
N VAL A 152 -23.46 -12.40 -1.97
CA VAL A 152 -23.98 -11.10 -1.49
C VAL A 152 -25.40 -10.91 -1.99
N GLY A 153 -26.30 -10.39 -1.15
CA GLY A 153 -27.73 -10.20 -1.48
C GLY A 153 -28.67 -11.20 -0.84
N ARG A 154 -28.15 -12.25 -0.19
CA ARG A 154 -28.92 -13.35 0.43
C ARG A 154 -28.37 -13.64 1.83
N GLY A 155 -29.14 -14.36 2.66
CA GLY A 155 -28.71 -14.73 4.01
C GLY A 155 -28.89 -13.63 5.06
N PRO A 156 -28.22 -13.75 6.22
CA PRO A 156 -28.32 -12.80 7.33
C PRO A 156 -27.83 -11.40 6.96
N LEU A 157 -28.41 -10.38 7.58
CA LEU A 157 -28.01 -8.97 7.47
C LEU A 157 -26.89 -8.67 8.47
N TYR A 158 -25.80 -8.06 8.02
CA TYR A 158 -24.61 -7.83 8.86
C TYR A 158 -24.33 -6.35 9.18
N GLY A 159 -25.06 -5.42 8.58
CA GLY A 159 -24.85 -4.00 8.78
C GLY A 159 -26.01 -3.15 8.31
N LEU A 160 -26.07 -1.93 8.84
CA LEU A 160 -27.01 -0.90 8.39
C LEU A 160 -26.32 -0.01 7.35
N PRO A 161 -26.93 0.24 6.18
CA PRO A 161 -26.35 1.12 5.18
C PRO A 161 -26.09 2.51 5.75
N LYS A 162 -24.82 2.93 5.74
CA LYS A 162 -24.41 4.29 6.08
C LYS A 162 -24.73 5.19 4.90
N ASP A 163 -24.14 4.89 3.75
CA ASP A 163 -24.27 5.64 2.51
C ASP A 163 -24.03 4.74 1.30
N PHE A 164 -24.28 5.30 0.12
CA PHE A 164 -23.92 4.70 -1.14
C PHE A 164 -23.61 5.76 -2.21
N THR A 165 -23.15 5.34 -3.37
CA THR A 165 -23.14 6.15 -4.59
C THR A 165 -23.09 5.21 -5.79
N THR A 166 -23.69 5.59 -6.90
CA THR A 166 -23.57 4.86 -8.15
C THR A 166 -22.41 5.40 -8.97
N ALA A 167 -21.88 4.59 -9.87
CA ALA A 167 -20.87 5.07 -10.78
C ALA A 167 -21.47 5.98 -11.87
N VAL A 168 -20.79 7.09 -12.15
CA VAL A 168 -21.15 8.12 -13.14
C VAL A 168 -19.91 8.62 -13.87
N PHE A 169 -20.10 9.46 -14.88
CA PHE A 169 -19.03 10.25 -15.47
C PHE A 169 -19.18 11.73 -15.13
N TYR A 170 -18.07 12.39 -14.82
CA TYR A 170 -17.99 13.84 -14.71
C TYR A 170 -17.53 14.43 -16.04
N VAL A 171 -18.13 15.53 -16.48
CA VAL A 171 -17.85 16.17 -17.77
C VAL A 171 -17.37 17.59 -17.58
N ASN A 172 -16.43 18.02 -18.41
CA ASN A 172 -16.02 19.41 -18.57
C ASN A 172 -16.90 20.06 -19.64
N LEU A 173 -17.89 20.84 -19.21
CA LEU A 173 -18.90 21.44 -20.08
C LEU A 173 -18.29 22.42 -21.09
N ASP A 174 -17.20 23.10 -20.73
CA ASP A 174 -16.55 24.06 -21.61
C ASP A 174 -15.83 23.35 -22.77
N LEU A 175 -15.22 22.19 -22.52
CA LEU A 175 -14.64 21.35 -23.58
C LEU A 175 -15.70 20.72 -24.48
N PHE A 176 -16.81 20.23 -23.92
CA PHE A 176 -17.93 19.72 -24.70
C PHE A 176 -18.50 20.80 -25.63
N LYS A 177 -18.70 22.01 -25.11
CA LYS A 177 -19.14 23.17 -25.88
C LYS A 177 -18.13 23.55 -26.97
N ALA A 178 -16.85 23.62 -26.65
CA ALA A 178 -15.80 23.96 -27.60
C ALA A 178 -15.68 22.94 -28.74
N ALA A 179 -15.92 21.65 -28.47
CA ALA A 179 -15.93 20.58 -29.46
C ALA A 179 -17.24 20.47 -30.26
N GLY A 180 -18.27 21.26 -29.92
CA GLY A 180 -19.60 21.15 -30.54
C GLY A 180 -20.30 19.83 -30.25
N VAL A 181 -20.05 19.25 -29.07
CA VAL A 181 -20.62 17.97 -28.63
C VAL A 181 -21.73 18.22 -27.61
N PRO A 182 -22.95 17.68 -27.81
CA PRO A 182 -24.02 17.78 -26.82
C PRO A 182 -23.67 16.99 -25.55
N VAL A 183 -24.10 17.48 -24.40
CA VAL A 183 -23.87 16.79 -23.12
C VAL A 183 -24.94 15.70 -22.95
N PRO A 184 -24.53 14.44 -22.69
CA PRO A 184 -25.43 13.28 -22.74
C PRO A 184 -26.18 13.06 -21.41
N TYR A 185 -27.04 14.00 -21.04
CA TYR A 185 -27.81 13.92 -19.78
C TYR A 185 -28.79 12.74 -19.74
N ASP A 186 -29.41 12.41 -20.89
CA ASP A 186 -30.42 11.35 -21.01
C ASP A 186 -29.82 9.95 -21.25
N GLY A 187 -28.49 9.82 -21.12
CA GLY A 187 -27.75 8.61 -21.46
C GLY A 187 -27.17 8.65 -22.88
N TRP A 188 -26.28 7.69 -23.15
CA TRP A 188 -25.51 7.59 -24.38
C TRP A 188 -24.87 6.22 -24.53
N THR A 189 -24.50 5.90 -25.75
CA THR A 189 -23.85 4.64 -26.12
C THR A 189 -22.34 4.75 -26.10
N TRP A 190 -21.64 3.62 -26.03
CA TRP A 190 -20.18 3.59 -26.18
C TRP A 190 -19.71 4.16 -27.54
N ASP A 191 -20.48 4.00 -28.61
CA ASP A 191 -20.17 4.59 -29.92
C ASP A 191 -20.25 6.13 -29.89
N GLU A 192 -21.27 6.68 -29.23
CA GLU A 192 -21.43 8.13 -29.02
C GLU A 192 -20.35 8.69 -28.10
N PHE A 193 -19.98 7.94 -27.07
CA PHE A 193 -18.84 8.25 -26.21
C PHE A 193 -17.57 8.39 -27.04
N GLU A 194 -17.21 7.39 -27.85
CA GLU A 194 -15.99 7.43 -28.66
C GLU A 194 -15.98 8.56 -29.69
N ALA A 195 -17.11 8.80 -30.36
CA ALA A 195 -17.26 9.92 -31.28
C ALA A 195 -17.05 11.27 -30.58
N SER A 196 -17.58 11.41 -29.37
CA SER A 196 -17.40 12.59 -28.52
C SER A 196 -15.95 12.76 -28.07
N MET A 197 -15.30 11.69 -27.62
CA MET A 197 -13.91 11.73 -27.16
C MET A 197 -12.96 12.10 -28.30
N LYS A 198 -13.21 11.62 -29.53
CA LYS A 198 -12.44 12.00 -30.73
C LYS A 198 -12.54 13.50 -31.02
N LYS A 199 -13.76 14.05 -31.02
CA LYS A 199 -13.99 15.49 -31.25
C LYS A 199 -13.34 16.37 -30.19
N ILE A 200 -13.42 15.98 -28.91
CA ILE A 200 -12.79 16.73 -27.82
C ILE A 200 -11.26 16.65 -27.90
N THR A 201 -10.69 15.48 -28.19
CA THR A 201 -9.23 15.30 -28.32
C THR A 201 -8.67 16.17 -29.45
N ALA A 202 -9.40 16.30 -30.56
CA ALA A 202 -9.03 17.15 -31.71
C ALA A 202 -8.93 18.65 -31.37
N LEU A 203 -9.47 19.11 -30.22
CA LEU A 203 -9.26 20.48 -29.76
C LEU A 203 -7.79 20.78 -29.49
N SER A 204 -6.95 19.77 -29.25
CA SER A 204 -5.49 19.95 -29.08
C SER A 204 -4.83 20.63 -30.30
N ASP A 205 -5.39 20.44 -31.49
CA ASP A 205 -4.88 21.02 -32.74
C ASP A 205 -5.43 22.42 -33.02
N ASN A 206 -6.43 22.86 -32.25
CA ASN A 206 -7.02 24.19 -32.39
C ASN A 206 -6.05 25.26 -31.87
N PRO A 207 -5.80 26.36 -32.62
CA PRO A 207 -4.96 27.47 -32.17
C PRO A 207 -5.30 28.02 -30.77
N ALA A 208 -6.57 27.95 -30.36
CA ALA A 208 -7.03 28.37 -29.03
C ALA A 208 -6.48 27.51 -27.87
N PHE A 209 -6.02 26.29 -28.15
CA PHE A 209 -5.46 25.34 -27.19
C PHE A 209 -3.96 25.12 -27.40
N LYS A 210 -3.28 25.99 -28.15
CA LYS A 210 -1.85 25.85 -28.47
C LYS A 210 -1.01 25.69 -27.19
N GLY A 211 -0.22 24.62 -27.14
CA GLY A 211 0.63 24.30 -25.99
C GLY A 211 -0.09 23.56 -24.85
N ARG A 212 -1.37 23.24 -25.01
CA ARG A 212 -2.18 22.46 -24.07
C ARG A 212 -2.67 21.18 -24.74
N LYS A 213 -2.31 20.03 -24.18
CA LYS A 213 -2.80 18.72 -24.65
C LYS A 213 -4.15 18.42 -23.98
N VAL A 214 -5.17 18.18 -24.79
CA VAL A 214 -6.53 17.85 -24.35
C VAL A 214 -6.81 16.39 -24.68
N TYR A 215 -7.41 15.67 -23.74
CA TYR A 215 -7.90 14.31 -23.91
C TYR A 215 -9.43 14.30 -23.84
N GLY A 216 -10.06 13.47 -24.66
CA GLY A 216 -11.51 13.29 -24.59
C GLY A 216 -11.94 12.76 -23.23
N GLY A 217 -11.32 11.67 -22.77
CA GLY A 217 -11.78 10.94 -21.59
C GLY A 217 -10.67 10.51 -20.63
N PHE A 218 -11.05 9.98 -19.47
CA PHE A 218 -10.21 9.20 -18.57
C PHE A 218 -11.05 8.12 -17.90
N PHE A 219 -10.55 6.88 -17.94
CA PHE A 219 -11.17 5.77 -17.24
C PHE A 219 -10.55 5.53 -15.87
N GLN A 220 -11.39 5.46 -14.83
CA GLN A 220 -10.98 4.91 -13.54
C GLN A 220 -10.96 3.37 -13.67
N LEU A 221 -9.81 2.75 -13.42
CA LEU A 221 -9.57 1.32 -13.73
C LEU A 221 -9.34 0.47 -12.49
N TRP A 222 -10.08 0.72 -11.42
CA TRP A 222 -10.11 -0.23 -10.30
C TRP A 222 -10.76 -1.54 -10.76
N PRO A 223 -10.40 -2.70 -10.16
CA PRO A 223 -11.01 -3.98 -10.51
C PRO A 223 -12.54 -3.94 -10.54
N ASP A 224 -13.18 -3.31 -9.56
CA ASP A 224 -14.64 -3.18 -9.49
C ASP A 224 -15.20 -2.26 -10.59
N THR A 225 -14.48 -1.19 -10.91
CA THR A 225 -14.87 -0.29 -12.01
C THR A 225 -14.76 -0.95 -13.38
N ILE A 226 -13.75 -1.80 -13.60
CA ILE A 226 -13.63 -2.60 -14.81
C ILE A 226 -14.87 -3.50 -14.96
N ARG A 227 -15.29 -4.15 -13.87
CA ARG A 227 -16.50 -4.98 -13.87
C ARG A 227 -17.74 -4.21 -14.29
N ASN A 228 -17.91 -2.99 -13.79
CA ASN A 228 -19.01 -2.14 -14.20
C ASN A 228 -19.00 -1.87 -15.71
N MET A 229 -17.82 -1.64 -16.32
CA MET A 229 -17.69 -1.52 -17.77
C MET A 229 -17.98 -2.83 -18.51
N LEU A 230 -17.66 -3.99 -17.92
CA LEU A 230 -18.09 -5.29 -18.48
C LEU A 230 -19.61 -5.37 -18.53
N TRP A 231 -20.31 -5.00 -17.46
CA TRP A 231 -21.77 -5.05 -17.40
C TRP A 231 -22.44 -4.20 -18.47
N THR A 232 -21.91 -3.02 -18.78
CA THR A 232 -22.49 -2.16 -19.83
C THR A 232 -22.27 -2.69 -21.25
N CYS A 233 -21.43 -3.72 -21.40
CA CYS A 233 -21.21 -4.49 -22.63
C CYS A 233 -21.74 -5.93 -22.54
N GLY A 234 -22.47 -6.29 -21.48
CA GLY A 234 -23.05 -7.63 -21.31
C GLY A 234 -22.05 -8.71 -20.87
N GLY A 235 -20.85 -8.30 -20.43
CA GLY A 235 -19.84 -9.18 -19.83
C GLY A 235 -19.92 -9.25 -18.31
N GLU A 236 -19.17 -10.18 -17.72
CA GLU A 236 -19.06 -10.39 -16.28
C GLU A 236 -17.69 -11.06 -15.97
N PHE A 237 -17.23 -10.95 -14.72
CA PHE A 237 -16.04 -11.67 -14.25
C PHE A 237 -16.26 -13.18 -14.10
N PHE A 238 -17.44 -13.56 -13.60
CA PHE A 238 -17.78 -14.94 -13.29
C PHE A 238 -19.15 -15.33 -13.82
N GLY A 239 -19.28 -16.59 -14.23
CA GLY A 239 -20.57 -17.20 -14.49
C GLY A 239 -21.36 -17.48 -13.22
N ASN A 240 -22.57 -18.01 -13.39
CA ASN A 240 -23.44 -18.44 -12.30
C ASN A 240 -23.73 -19.94 -12.39
N HIS A 241 -23.97 -20.55 -11.24
CA HIS A 241 -24.58 -21.87 -11.17
C HIS A 241 -26.04 -21.83 -11.68
N PRO A 242 -26.65 -22.98 -12.02
CA PRO A 242 -28.05 -23.04 -12.50
C PRO A 242 -29.09 -22.44 -11.53
N ASP A 243 -28.78 -22.37 -10.24
CA ASP A 243 -29.62 -21.76 -9.19
C ASP A 243 -29.45 -20.23 -9.05
N GLY A 244 -28.63 -19.64 -9.92
CA GLY A 244 -28.33 -18.21 -9.96
C GLY A 244 -27.29 -17.73 -8.93
N THR A 245 -26.61 -18.63 -8.22
CA THR A 245 -25.51 -18.26 -7.32
C THR A 245 -24.19 -18.07 -8.09
N PRO A 246 -23.27 -17.19 -7.65
CA PRO A 246 -22.01 -16.96 -8.36
C PRO A 246 -21.14 -18.21 -8.36
N ASN A 247 -20.65 -18.60 -9.54
CA ASN A 247 -19.68 -19.66 -9.70
C ASN A 247 -18.28 -19.04 -9.85
N PHE A 248 -17.60 -18.80 -8.72
CA PHE A 248 -16.28 -18.17 -8.74
C PHE A 248 -15.19 -18.99 -9.45
N ARG A 249 -15.43 -20.25 -9.84
CA ARG A 249 -14.47 -21.01 -10.66
C ARG A 249 -14.63 -20.76 -12.16
N ASP A 250 -15.83 -20.38 -12.60
CA ASP A 250 -16.18 -20.14 -13.99
C ASP A 250 -15.86 -18.69 -14.36
N VAL A 251 -14.66 -18.45 -14.89
CA VAL A 251 -14.19 -17.10 -15.24
C VAL A 251 -14.63 -16.79 -16.67
N THR A 252 -15.43 -15.73 -16.84
CA THR A 252 -16.08 -15.40 -18.13
C THR A 252 -15.45 -14.19 -18.83
N LEU A 253 -14.17 -13.92 -18.58
CA LEU A 253 -13.46 -12.76 -19.13
C LEU A 253 -13.16 -12.88 -20.63
N ASP A 254 -13.17 -14.09 -21.19
CA ASP A 254 -12.95 -14.38 -22.60
C ASP A 254 -14.24 -14.35 -23.46
N GLU A 255 -15.41 -14.27 -22.81
CA GLU A 255 -16.71 -14.15 -23.46
C GLU A 255 -16.85 -12.84 -24.28
N PRO A 256 -17.70 -12.83 -25.34
CA PRO A 256 -17.83 -11.68 -26.25
C PRO A 256 -18.15 -10.34 -25.57
N GLY A 257 -19.02 -10.34 -24.56
CA GLY A 257 -19.38 -9.12 -23.82
C GLY A 257 -18.21 -8.55 -23.02
N ALA A 258 -17.45 -9.42 -22.35
CA ALA A 258 -16.27 -9.03 -21.59
C ALA A 258 -15.16 -8.50 -22.51
N GLN A 259 -14.90 -9.21 -23.62
CA GLN A 259 -13.91 -8.82 -24.61
C GLN A 259 -14.28 -7.51 -25.33
N THR A 260 -15.57 -7.24 -25.56
CA THR A 260 -16.02 -5.95 -26.11
C THR A 260 -15.60 -4.79 -25.21
N ALA A 261 -15.85 -4.88 -23.90
CA ALA A 261 -15.45 -3.82 -22.96
C ALA A 261 -13.93 -3.69 -22.83
N LEU A 262 -13.20 -4.79 -22.66
CA LEU A 262 -11.75 -4.77 -22.49
C LEU A 262 -11.04 -4.20 -23.73
N LYS A 263 -11.50 -4.57 -24.93
CA LYS A 263 -10.96 -4.04 -26.20
C LYS A 263 -11.32 -2.57 -26.39
N LEU A 264 -12.52 -2.13 -26.00
CA LEU A 264 -12.89 -0.72 -26.00
C LEU A 264 -11.94 0.10 -25.13
N ILE A 265 -11.70 -0.35 -23.89
CA ILE A 265 -10.79 0.32 -22.95
C ILE A 265 -9.36 0.36 -23.51
N ALA A 266 -8.86 -0.78 -24.01
CA ALA A 266 -7.53 -0.85 -24.58
C ALA A 266 -7.37 0.03 -25.83
N ARG A 267 -8.30 -0.06 -26.80
CA ARG A 267 -8.28 0.70 -28.06
C ARG A 267 -8.26 2.20 -27.81
N THR A 268 -9.22 2.71 -27.02
CA THR A 268 -9.38 4.14 -26.78
C THR A 268 -8.15 4.78 -26.10
N ARG A 269 -7.40 3.98 -25.34
CA ARG A 269 -6.20 4.41 -24.60
C ARG A 269 -4.90 4.22 -25.36
N LEU A 270 -4.75 3.11 -26.07
CA LEU A 270 -3.49 2.71 -26.69
C LEU A 270 -3.42 3.06 -28.18
N GLN A 271 -4.52 2.89 -28.90
CA GLN A 271 -4.58 3.09 -30.36
C GLN A 271 -5.11 4.48 -30.69
N ASP A 272 -6.31 4.82 -30.23
CA ASP A 272 -6.96 6.09 -30.55
C ASP A 272 -6.38 7.26 -29.72
N GLN A 273 -5.81 6.96 -28.54
CA GLN A 273 -5.27 7.92 -27.58
C GLN A 273 -6.24 9.06 -27.19
N THR A 274 -7.55 8.80 -27.32
CA THR A 274 -8.62 9.74 -26.96
C THR A 274 -8.94 9.70 -25.47
N VAL A 275 -8.66 8.58 -24.81
CA VAL A 275 -8.76 8.41 -23.37
C VAL A 275 -7.36 8.46 -22.76
N TYR A 276 -7.19 9.34 -21.77
CA TYR A 276 -5.94 9.52 -21.05
C TYR A 276 -5.45 8.21 -20.44
N ASN A 277 -4.18 7.90 -20.68
CA ASN A 277 -3.55 6.70 -20.18
C ASN A 277 -2.31 7.05 -19.33
N PRO A 278 -2.48 7.12 -18.00
CA PRO A 278 -1.34 7.35 -17.12
C PRO A 278 -0.47 6.10 -17.05
N THR A 279 0.81 6.20 -17.37
CA THR A 279 1.72 5.05 -17.32
C THR A 279 2.88 5.22 -16.34
N GLY A 280 3.12 6.42 -15.78
CA GLY A 280 4.22 6.72 -14.84
C GLY A 280 3.77 7.42 -13.55
N ILE A 281 4.70 7.70 -12.63
CA ILE A 281 4.44 8.06 -11.21
C ILE A 281 3.78 9.45 -10.98
N SER A 282 3.41 10.19 -12.00
CA SER A 282 2.90 11.56 -11.81
C SER A 282 1.62 11.87 -12.56
N LYS A 283 1.04 10.86 -13.21
CA LYS A 283 -0.10 11.02 -14.09
C LYS A 283 -1.35 10.52 -13.38
N ASP A 284 -2.03 11.42 -12.66
CA ASP A 284 -3.35 11.17 -12.10
C ASP A 284 -4.41 11.76 -13.04
N GLY A 285 -5.27 10.90 -13.60
CA GLY A 285 -6.35 11.38 -14.48
C GLY A 285 -7.34 12.30 -13.73
N GLY A 286 -7.50 12.13 -12.43
CA GLY A 286 -8.28 13.05 -11.59
C GLY A 286 -7.67 14.47 -11.55
N GLN A 287 -6.35 14.57 -11.45
CA GLN A 287 -5.63 15.85 -11.49
C GLN A 287 -5.64 16.49 -12.88
N GLU A 288 -5.50 15.71 -13.96
CA GLU A 288 -5.60 16.24 -15.32
C GLU A 288 -7.01 16.76 -15.64
N PHE A 289 -8.05 16.11 -15.10
CA PHE A 289 -9.41 16.64 -15.15
C PHE A 289 -9.52 17.94 -14.34
N PHE A 290 -8.96 17.99 -13.13
CA PHE A 290 -8.92 19.22 -12.31
C PHE A 290 -8.20 20.38 -13.02
N ASN A 291 -7.16 20.09 -13.80
CA ASN A 291 -6.44 21.06 -14.64
C ASN A 291 -7.25 21.47 -15.89
N GLY A 292 -8.39 20.82 -16.14
CA GLY A 292 -9.30 21.05 -17.25
C GLY A 292 -8.85 20.41 -18.57
N ASN A 293 -7.89 19.48 -18.56
CA ASN A 293 -7.30 18.87 -19.76
C ASN A 293 -8.06 17.62 -20.24
N ILE A 294 -9.06 17.16 -19.48
CA ILE A 294 -9.86 15.98 -19.80
C ILE A 294 -11.32 16.41 -19.99
N GLY A 295 -11.94 15.96 -21.08
CA GLY A 295 -13.35 16.20 -21.36
C GLY A 295 -14.29 15.46 -20.41
N CYS A 296 -13.99 14.19 -20.09
CA CYS A 296 -14.87 13.33 -19.32
C CYS A 296 -14.07 12.36 -18.42
N VAL A 297 -14.46 12.16 -17.15
CA VAL A 297 -13.79 11.24 -16.22
C VAL A 297 -14.80 10.32 -15.52
N GLY A 298 -14.54 9.01 -15.52
CA GLY A 298 -15.39 8.02 -14.87
C GLY A 298 -15.03 6.59 -15.32
N PRO A 299 -15.82 5.57 -15.02
CA PRO A 299 -16.89 5.58 -14.03
C PRO A 299 -16.32 5.77 -12.62
N ILE A 300 -16.79 6.78 -11.88
CA ILE A 300 -16.37 7.03 -10.50
C ILE A 300 -17.58 7.49 -9.67
N GLY A 301 -17.50 7.36 -8.34
CA GLY A 301 -18.60 7.72 -7.44
C GLY A 301 -18.52 9.18 -6.96
N GLN A 302 -19.53 9.55 -6.17
CA GLN A 302 -19.78 10.93 -5.74
C GLN A 302 -18.68 11.56 -4.87
N TRP A 303 -17.81 10.78 -4.23
CA TRP A 303 -16.76 11.29 -3.33
C TRP A 303 -15.77 12.26 -3.99
N MET A 304 -15.83 12.42 -5.32
CA MET A 304 -15.07 13.42 -6.07
C MET A 304 -15.69 14.83 -6.04
N VAL A 305 -17.00 14.96 -5.79
CA VAL A 305 -17.71 16.25 -5.80
C VAL A 305 -17.05 17.29 -4.88
N PRO A 306 -16.67 17.00 -3.62
CA PRO A 306 -16.03 18.00 -2.75
C PRO A 306 -14.71 18.52 -3.31
N ARG A 307 -13.96 17.69 -4.05
CA ARG A 307 -12.75 18.14 -4.75
C ARG A 307 -13.14 19.02 -5.94
N TYR A 308 -14.12 18.61 -6.74
CA TYR A 308 -14.51 19.31 -7.96
C TYR A 308 -15.25 20.63 -7.74
N THR A 309 -15.89 20.84 -6.59
CA THR A 309 -16.46 22.15 -6.23
C THR A 309 -15.41 23.25 -6.12
N THR A 310 -14.14 22.89 -5.90
CA THR A 310 -13.02 23.84 -5.85
C THR A 310 -12.48 24.23 -7.24
N ILE A 311 -12.98 23.60 -8.32
CA ILE A 311 -12.66 23.95 -9.70
C ILE A 311 -13.34 25.28 -10.05
N THR A 312 -12.54 26.29 -10.40
CA THR A 312 -13.02 27.63 -10.76
C THR A 312 -12.69 28.01 -12.20
N ASN A 313 -11.84 27.24 -12.88
CA ASN A 313 -11.32 27.50 -14.21
C ASN A 313 -12.19 26.95 -15.35
N PHE A 314 -13.14 26.05 -15.07
CA PHE A 314 -14.12 25.55 -16.04
C PHE A 314 -15.40 25.08 -15.36
N LYS A 315 -16.48 24.94 -16.13
CA LYS A 315 -17.75 24.39 -15.65
C LYS A 315 -17.79 22.87 -15.81
N TRP A 316 -18.30 22.16 -14.81
CA TRP A 316 -18.42 20.70 -14.83
C TRP A 316 -19.81 20.23 -14.40
N ASP A 317 -20.17 19.01 -14.79
CA ASP A 317 -21.41 18.35 -14.38
C ASP A 317 -21.27 16.81 -14.41
N CYS A 318 -22.33 16.07 -14.08
CA CYS A 318 -22.37 14.61 -14.05
C CYS A 318 -23.35 14.03 -15.10
N VAL A 319 -22.96 12.92 -15.73
CA VAL A 319 -23.75 12.20 -16.74
C VAL A 319 -23.74 10.68 -16.50
N PRO A 320 -24.74 9.93 -17.01
CA PRO A 320 -24.77 8.48 -16.90
C PRO A 320 -23.56 7.79 -17.57
N ILE A 321 -23.29 6.56 -17.16
CA ILE A 321 -22.29 5.70 -17.81
C ILE A 321 -22.80 5.28 -19.19
N PRO A 322 -21.94 5.27 -20.23
CA PRO A 322 -22.33 4.77 -21.53
C PRO A 322 -22.58 3.25 -21.52
N HIS A 323 -23.46 2.79 -22.40
CA HIS A 323 -23.75 1.37 -22.58
C HIS A 323 -23.71 0.93 -24.03
N ALA A 324 -23.67 -0.38 -24.28
CA ALA A 324 -23.84 -0.88 -25.64
C ALA A 324 -25.27 -0.59 -26.12
N LYS A 325 -25.42 -0.24 -27.41
CA LYS A 325 -26.68 0.23 -28.00
C LYS A 325 -27.87 -0.70 -27.76
N ASP A 326 -27.63 -2.01 -27.78
CA ASP A 326 -28.67 -3.04 -27.65
C ASP A 326 -28.77 -3.63 -26.24
N LEU A 327 -28.10 -3.02 -25.26
CA LEU A 327 -28.12 -3.44 -23.86
C LEU A 327 -28.72 -2.35 -22.97
N PRO A 328 -29.41 -2.73 -21.88
CA PRO A 328 -29.84 -1.75 -20.89
C PRO A 328 -28.63 -1.11 -20.21
N PRO A 329 -28.79 0.09 -19.62
CA PRO A 329 -27.78 0.66 -18.73
C PRO A 329 -27.43 -0.32 -17.61
N ALA A 330 -26.21 -0.21 -17.10
CA ALA A 330 -25.78 -0.89 -15.90
C ALA A 330 -24.92 0.05 -15.07
N SER A 331 -25.03 -0.04 -13.76
CA SER A 331 -24.15 0.68 -12.84
C SER A 331 -23.73 -0.23 -11.69
N GLN A 332 -22.59 0.08 -11.09
CA GLN A 332 -22.22 -0.46 -9.79
C GLN A 332 -22.67 0.48 -8.69
N ILE A 333 -22.90 -0.11 -7.53
CA ILE A 333 -23.01 0.64 -6.28
C ILE A 333 -21.68 0.57 -5.53
N TYR A 334 -21.24 1.71 -5.04
CA TYR A 334 -20.25 1.81 -3.97
C TYR A 334 -21.01 2.11 -2.69
N TYR A 335 -20.71 1.41 -1.60
CA TYR A 335 -21.55 1.48 -0.39
C TYR A 335 -20.75 1.11 0.85
N THR A 336 -21.14 1.65 1.99
CA THR A 336 -20.55 1.37 3.30
C THR A 336 -21.64 1.10 4.32
N ALA A 337 -21.41 0.21 5.28
CA ALA A 337 -22.30 -0.01 6.41
C ALA A 337 -21.66 0.36 7.74
N TRP A 338 -22.49 0.76 8.69
CA TRP A 338 -22.17 0.54 10.09
C TRP A 338 -22.45 -0.92 10.44
N SER A 339 -21.49 -1.58 11.07
CA SER A 339 -21.58 -2.98 11.50
C SER A 339 -21.07 -3.12 12.93
N MET A 340 -21.45 -4.23 13.59
CA MET A 340 -20.99 -4.52 14.95
C MET A 340 -20.12 -5.77 15.01
N SER A 341 -19.15 -5.79 15.90
CA SER A 341 -18.31 -6.96 16.11
C SER A 341 -19.11 -8.11 16.73
N ASN A 342 -18.83 -9.33 16.30
CA ASN A 342 -19.42 -10.53 16.90
C ASN A 342 -19.06 -10.71 18.39
N SER A 343 -17.96 -10.09 18.84
CA SER A 343 -17.52 -10.10 20.26
C SER A 343 -17.89 -8.83 21.04
N ALA A 344 -18.78 -7.97 20.50
CA ALA A 344 -19.22 -6.76 21.20
C ALA A 344 -19.87 -7.12 22.56
N LYS A 345 -19.46 -6.43 23.62
CA LYS A 345 -19.94 -6.73 25.00
C LYS A 345 -21.36 -6.22 25.26
N HIS A 346 -21.78 -5.20 24.53
CA HIS A 346 -23.07 -4.51 24.69
C HIS A 346 -23.80 -4.42 23.34
N PRO A 347 -24.22 -5.55 22.74
CA PRO A 347 -24.76 -5.57 21.37
C PRO A 347 -26.02 -4.71 21.20
N ASP A 348 -26.87 -4.61 22.23
CA ASP A 348 -28.07 -3.76 22.21
C ASP A 348 -27.72 -2.27 22.07
N GLU A 349 -26.72 -1.80 22.81
CA GLU A 349 -26.24 -0.41 22.73
C GLU A 349 -25.48 -0.14 21.42
N CYS A 350 -24.75 -1.14 20.91
CA CYS A 350 -24.14 -1.07 19.59
C CYS A 350 -25.19 -0.84 18.51
N TYR A 351 -26.27 -1.62 18.52
CA TYR A 351 -27.33 -1.48 17.53
C TYR A 351 -28.04 -0.13 17.62
N LYS A 352 -28.36 0.35 18.83
CA LYS A 352 -28.93 1.69 19.05
C LYS A 352 -28.04 2.79 18.47
N LEU A 353 -26.73 2.71 18.71
CA LEU A 353 -25.76 3.64 18.15
C LEU A 353 -25.71 3.55 16.62
N MET A 354 -25.64 2.35 16.04
CA MET A 354 -25.67 2.16 14.59
C MET A 354 -26.91 2.79 13.95
N LYS A 355 -28.09 2.55 14.54
CA LYS A 355 -29.36 3.14 14.09
C LYS A 355 -29.35 4.66 14.18
N PHE A 356 -28.82 5.22 15.27
CA PHE A 356 -28.68 6.66 15.43
C PHE A 356 -27.76 7.28 14.36
N LEU A 357 -26.61 6.64 14.10
CA LEU A 357 -25.65 7.09 13.11
C LEU A 357 -26.19 7.00 11.67
N CYS A 358 -27.06 6.01 11.39
CA CYS A 358 -27.80 5.89 10.13
C CYS A 358 -29.09 6.72 10.08
N GLY A 359 -29.42 7.46 11.16
CA GLY A 359 -30.64 8.24 11.28
C GLY A 359 -30.64 9.50 10.41
N THR A 360 -31.81 10.13 10.30
CA THR A 360 -32.06 11.29 9.43
C THR A 360 -31.08 12.44 9.64
N GLU A 361 -30.71 12.76 10.88
CA GLU A 361 -29.76 13.85 11.18
C GLU A 361 -28.38 13.58 10.55
N GLY A 362 -27.83 12.37 10.76
CA GLY A 362 -26.54 11.99 10.19
C GLY A 362 -26.56 11.92 8.67
N GLN A 363 -27.66 11.42 8.10
CA GLN A 363 -27.87 11.36 6.65
C GLN A 363 -27.95 12.77 6.03
N ILE A 364 -28.62 13.74 6.68
CA ILE A 364 -28.67 15.13 6.22
C ILE A 364 -27.29 15.79 6.26
N GLN A 365 -26.54 15.62 7.36
CA GLN A 365 -25.18 16.16 7.46
C GLN A 365 -24.27 15.58 6.37
N SER A 366 -24.39 14.27 6.10
CA SER A 366 -23.67 13.60 5.02
C SER A 366 -24.05 14.15 3.63
N ALA A 367 -25.34 14.39 3.39
CA ALA A 367 -25.83 14.95 2.12
C ALA A 367 -25.24 16.34 1.84
N HIS A 368 -25.14 17.18 2.87
CA HIS A 368 -24.60 18.55 2.75
C HIS A 368 -23.12 18.61 2.41
N MET A 369 -22.37 17.55 2.68
CA MET A 369 -20.98 17.43 2.24
C MET A 369 -20.83 16.96 0.79
N ALA A 370 -21.89 16.43 0.19
CA ALA A 370 -21.88 15.85 -1.16
C ALA A 370 -20.78 14.79 -1.37
N VAL A 371 -20.39 14.05 -0.32
CA VAL A 371 -19.41 12.95 -0.42
C VAL A 371 -20.05 11.65 -0.90
N ALA A 372 -21.28 11.39 -0.49
CA ALA A 372 -22.03 10.18 -0.85
C ALA A 372 -23.54 10.46 -0.83
N VAL A 373 -24.30 9.55 -1.42
CA VAL A 373 -25.76 9.54 -1.42
C VAL A 373 -26.26 9.01 -0.07
N PRO A 374 -27.20 9.73 0.58
CA PRO A 374 -27.85 9.25 1.80
C PRO A 374 -28.56 7.91 1.58
N SER A 375 -28.52 7.01 2.57
CA SER A 375 -29.17 5.69 2.44
C SER A 375 -30.70 5.74 2.61
N LEU A 376 -31.22 6.78 3.26
CA LEU A 376 -32.65 7.02 3.45
C LEU A 376 -33.21 7.77 2.24
N ARG A 377 -34.28 7.25 1.64
CA ARG A 377 -35.00 7.82 0.49
C ARG A 377 -35.53 9.21 0.79
N SER A 378 -36.12 9.39 1.96
CA SER A 378 -36.62 10.66 2.47
C SER A 378 -35.57 11.79 2.47
N VAL A 379 -34.29 11.45 2.59
CA VAL A 379 -33.17 12.40 2.55
C VAL A 379 -32.55 12.46 1.14
N ALA A 380 -32.32 11.31 0.52
CA ALA A 380 -31.69 11.21 -0.81
C ALA A 380 -32.53 11.87 -1.91
N GLU A 381 -33.85 11.77 -1.85
CA GLU A 381 -34.77 12.35 -2.84
C GLU A 381 -35.16 13.80 -2.48
N SER A 382 -34.60 14.37 -1.42
CA SER A 382 -34.88 15.73 -0.96
C SER A 382 -33.86 16.76 -1.47
N ASP A 383 -34.19 18.04 -1.32
CA ASP A 383 -33.26 19.14 -1.62
C ASP A 383 -32.00 19.11 -0.73
N HIS A 384 -31.97 18.39 0.40
CA HIS A 384 -30.75 18.21 1.18
C HIS A 384 -29.63 17.54 0.38
N PHE A 385 -29.99 16.60 -0.51
CA PHE A 385 -29.06 15.91 -1.40
C PHE A 385 -29.03 16.51 -2.80
N LEU A 386 -30.21 16.79 -3.38
CA LEU A 386 -30.31 17.26 -4.76
C LEU A 386 -29.85 18.71 -4.94
N LYS A 387 -29.91 19.52 -3.88
CA LYS A 387 -29.48 20.93 -3.87
C LYS A 387 -28.75 21.26 -2.56
N PRO A 388 -27.61 20.60 -2.29
CA PRO A 388 -26.94 20.76 -1.01
C PRO A 388 -26.43 22.21 -0.85
N PRO A 389 -26.58 22.82 0.34
CA PRO A 389 -26.16 24.19 0.57
C PRO A 389 -24.64 24.31 0.44
N LYS A 390 -24.16 25.42 -0.15
CA LYS A 390 -22.71 25.73 -0.32
C LYS A 390 -21.95 24.79 -1.27
N ILE A 391 -22.63 23.90 -1.98
CA ILE A 391 -22.05 23.06 -3.03
C ILE A 391 -22.49 23.63 -4.38
N THR A 392 -21.54 23.71 -5.34
CA THR A 392 -21.86 24.13 -6.71
C THR A 392 -22.95 23.23 -7.29
N PRO A 393 -24.04 23.78 -7.86
CA PRO A 393 -25.10 22.98 -8.47
C PRO A 393 -24.53 22.02 -9.53
N HIS A 394 -24.93 20.77 -9.43
CA HIS A 394 -24.59 19.69 -10.34
C HIS A 394 -25.78 18.72 -10.41
N ASN A 395 -25.82 17.87 -11.42
CA ASN A 395 -26.87 16.87 -11.59
C ASN A 395 -26.72 15.74 -10.55
N GLY A 396 -27.23 15.95 -9.33
CA GLY A 396 -27.26 14.93 -8.28
C GLY A 396 -28.26 13.79 -8.57
N GLN A 397 -29.30 14.07 -9.35
CA GLN A 397 -30.36 13.11 -9.68
C GLN A 397 -29.82 11.89 -10.44
N VAL A 398 -28.76 12.06 -11.24
CA VAL A 398 -28.12 10.97 -11.98
C VAL A 398 -27.65 9.81 -11.09
N PHE A 399 -27.27 10.09 -9.84
CA PHE A 399 -26.86 9.05 -8.89
C PHE A 399 -28.05 8.18 -8.44
N LEU A 400 -29.24 8.77 -8.33
CA LEU A 400 -30.46 8.06 -7.99
C LEU A 400 -31.03 7.31 -9.20
N ASP A 401 -30.94 7.91 -10.38
CA ASP A 401 -31.42 7.26 -11.61
C ASP A 401 -30.60 6.03 -11.98
N ALA A 402 -29.28 6.09 -11.80
CA ALA A 402 -28.40 4.94 -12.01
C ALA A 402 -28.69 3.78 -11.05
N LEU A 403 -29.31 4.03 -9.90
CA LEU A 403 -29.65 2.99 -8.92
C LEU A 403 -30.69 2.00 -9.48
N LYS A 404 -31.57 2.45 -10.39
CA LYS A 404 -32.57 1.61 -11.07
C LYS A 404 -31.95 0.46 -11.85
N TYR A 405 -30.69 0.63 -12.28
CA TYR A 405 -29.93 -0.32 -13.09
C TYR A 405 -28.71 -0.87 -12.34
N ALA A 406 -28.61 -0.59 -11.04
CA ALA A 406 -27.44 -0.97 -10.27
C ALA A 406 -27.46 -2.45 -9.89
N ARG A 407 -26.30 -3.09 -9.92
CA ARG A 407 -26.13 -4.52 -9.59
C ARG A 407 -25.29 -4.71 -8.34
N LEU A 408 -25.64 -5.74 -7.55
CA LEU A 408 -24.80 -6.18 -6.43
C LEU A 408 -23.62 -6.98 -6.95
N GLN A 409 -22.43 -6.50 -6.65
CA GLN A 409 -21.18 -7.17 -6.99
C GLN A 409 -21.01 -8.46 -6.17
N GLN A 410 -20.73 -9.57 -6.87
CA GLN A 410 -20.32 -10.84 -6.27
C GLN A 410 -18.79 -10.95 -6.31
N SER A 411 -18.13 -10.95 -5.16
CA SER A 411 -16.67 -11.06 -5.09
C SER A 411 -16.27 -12.34 -4.35
N PRO A 412 -15.24 -13.05 -4.81
CA PRO A 412 -14.66 -14.13 -4.03
C PRO A 412 -14.10 -13.56 -2.73
N ARG A 413 -14.03 -14.40 -1.69
CA ARG A 413 -13.45 -14.00 -0.40
C ARG A 413 -11.93 -13.79 -0.50
N GLU A 414 -11.29 -14.39 -1.50
CA GLU A 414 -9.84 -14.40 -1.63
C GLU A 414 -9.33 -13.15 -2.37
N ALA A 415 -8.44 -12.40 -1.70
CA ALA A 415 -7.90 -11.14 -2.18
C ALA A 415 -7.08 -11.27 -3.48
N GLU A 416 -6.63 -12.48 -3.80
CA GLU A 416 -5.85 -12.79 -4.99
C GLU A 416 -6.61 -12.55 -6.28
N TRP A 417 -7.94 -12.69 -6.30
CA TRP A 417 -8.72 -12.36 -7.49
C TRP A 417 -8.53 -10.89 -7.88
N THR A 418 -8.71 -9.99 -6.92
CA THR A 418 -8.53 -8.54 -7.10
C THR A 418 -7.12 -8.22 -7.58
N ARG A 419 -6.12 -8.94 -7.07
CA ARG A 419 -4.72 -8.82 -7.52
C ARG A 419 -4.53 -9.27 -8.96
N LEU A 420 -5.07 -10.44 -9.34
CA LEU A 420 -4.93 -10.96 -10.71
C LEU A 420 -5.58 -10.00 -11.70
N VAL A 421 -6.79 -9.54 -11.42
CA VAL A 421 -7.45 -8.55 -12.27
C VAL A 421 -6.62 -7.27 -12.35
N ASP A 422 -6.17 -6.71 -11.22
CA ASP A 422 -5.36 -5.48 -11.24
C ASP A 422 -4.03 -5.64 -12.01
N ASP A 423 -3.25 -6.68 -11.71
CA ASP A 423 -1.94 -6.91 -12.32
C ASP A 423 -2.05 -7.16 -13.84
N TYR A 424 -2.96 -8.04 -14.27
CA TYR A 424 -3.05 -8.46 -15.68
C TYR A 424 -3.86 -7.51 -16.55
N THR A 425 -4.85 -6.83 -15.99
CA THR A 425 -5.58 -5.83 -16.77
C THR A 425 -4.62 -4.73 -17.19
N LYS A 426 -3.72 -4.26 -16.29
CA LYS A 426 -2.68 -3.28 -16.62
C LYS A 426 -1.85 -3.68 -17.85
N ASP A 427 -1.41 -4.93 -17.93
CA ASP A 427 -0.59 -5.42 -19.05
C ASP A 427 -1.30 -5.25 -20.41
N SER A 428 -2.60 -5.54 -20.50
CA SER A 428 -3.36 -5.40 -21.76
C SER A 428 -3.91 -4.01 -22.02
N ILE A 429 -4.44 -3.31 -21.01
CA ILE A 429 -5.20 -2.07 -21.23
C ILE A 429 -4.41 -0.80 -20.93
N GLN A 430 -3.32 -0.89 -20.16
CA GLN A 430 -2.46 0.25 -19.80
C GLN A 430 -1.14 0.20 -20.55
N LEU A 431 -0.52 -0.98 -20.68
CA LEU A 431 0.79 -1.15 -21.29
C LEU A 431 0.73 -1.63 -22.75
N GLY A 432 -0.31 -2.36 -23.13
CA GLY A 432 -0.44 -2.95 -24.47
C GLY A 432 0.59 -4.03 -24.76
N THR A 433 1.17 -4.65 -23.71
CA THR A 433 2.19 -5.69 -23.86
C THR A 433 1.61 -7.05 -24.23
N GLU A 434 0.32 -7.25 -23.94
CA GLU A 434 -0.41 -8.48 -24.24
C GLU A 434 -1.81 -8.18 -24.76
N ASP A 435 -2.35 -9.09 -25.59
CA ASP A 435 -3.72 -9.00 -26.07
C ASP A 435 -4.73 -9.34 -24.95
N THR A 436 -5.88 -8.66 -24.97
CA THR A 436 -6.96 -8.79 -23.97
C THR A 436 -7.50 -10.22 -23.82
N LEU A 437 -7.58 -11.01 -24.89
CA LEU A 437 -8.08 -12.39 -24.83
C LEU A 437 -7.01 -13.33 -24.26
N THR A 438 -5.76 -13.11 -24.62
CA THR A 438 -4.63 -13.87 -24.08
C THR A 438 -4.51 -13.64 -22.57
N ASN A 439 -4.64 -12.39 -22.13
CA ASN A 439 -4.64 -12.05 -20.71
C ASN A 439 -5.84 -12.63 -19.95
N ALA A 440 -7.04 -12.61 -20.53
CA ALA A 440 -8.21 -13.24 -19.91
C ALA A 440 -7.98 -14.72 -19.58
N LYS A 441 -7.42 -15.49 -20.53
CA LYS A 441 -7.05 -16.90 -20.32
C LYS A 441 -5.94 -17.09 -19.30
N LYS A 442 -4.99 -16.16 -19.21
CA LYS A 442 -3.95 -16.18 -18.16
C LYS A 442 -4.54 -15.94 -16.78
N ILE A 443 -5.44 -14.96 -16.64
CA ILE A 443 -6.15 -14.69 -15.40
C ILE A 443 -6.91 -15.94 -14.96
N GLU A 444 -7.68 -16.56 -15.86
CA GLU A 444 -8.41 -17.81 -15.57
C GLU A 444 -7.46 -18.92 -15.11
N SER A 445 -6.42 -19.22 -15.88
CA SER A 445 -5.47 -20.28 -15.55
C SER A 445 -4.78 -20.04 -14.20
N MET A 446 -4.42 -18.80 -13.89
CA MET A 446 -3.81 -18.45 -12.61
C MET A 446 -4.80 -18.49 -11.45
N TRP A 447 -6.03 -18.08 -11.68
CA TRP A 447 -7.09 -18.17 -10.70
C TRP A 447 -7.42 -19.62 -10.38
N HIS A 448 -7.50 -20.48 -11.39
CA HIS A 448 -7.62 -21.92 -11.19
C HIS A 448 -6.42 -22.47 -10.42
N ALA A 449 -5.18 -22.12 -10.79
CA ALA A 449 -3.99 -22.56 -10.06
C ALA A 449 -3.99 -22.12 -8.59
N GLU A 450 -4.51 -20.93 -8.30
CA GLU A 450 -4.66 -20.42 -6.94
C GLU A 450 -5.72 -21.21 -6.17
N LEU A 451 -6.93 -21.37 -6.72
CA LEU A 451 -8.00 -22.20 -6.14
C LEU A 451 -7.57 -23.66 -5.94
N ASP A 452 -6.77 -24.16 -6.87
CA ASP A 452 -6.25 -25.51 -6.92
C ASP A 452 -4.97 -25.69 -6.09
N SER A 453 -4.47 -24.62 -5.46
CA SER A 453 -3.24 -24.67 -4.68
C SER A 453 -3.37 -25.68 -3.52
N PRO A 454 -2.29 -26.43 -3.20
CA PRO A 454 -2.31 -27.40 -2.10
C PRO A 454 -2.71 -26.78 -0.76
N ILE A 455 -2.35 -25.51 -0.53
CA ILE A 455 -2.65 -24.77 0.70
C ILE A 455 -4.15 -24.50 0.83
N ARG A 456 -4.86 -24.32 -0.28
CA ARG A 456 -6.31 -24.06 -0.28
C ARG A 456 -7.15 -25.34 -0.26
N ARG A 457 -6.77 -26.35 -1.03
CA ARG A 457 -7.52 -27.63 -1.09
C ARG A 457 -7.31 -28.53 0.13
N GLY A 458 -6.23 -28.34 0.87
CA GLY A 458 -5.96 -29.14 2.06
C GLY A 458 -6.95 -28.85 3.19
N GLU A 459 -7.57 -29.91 3.72
CA GLU A 459 -8.14 -29.88 5.07
C GLU A 459 -6.98 -29.95 6.06
N TRP A 460 -6.62 -28.78 6.58
CA TRP A 460 -5.51 -28.66 7.52
C TRP A 460 -6.02 -28.72 8.95
N LYS A 461 -5.25 -29.38 9.82
CA LYS A 461 -5.57 -29.44 11.24
C LYS A 461 -5.01 -28.20 11.95
N PRO A 462 -5.69 -27.70 13.01
CA PRO A 462 -5.15 -26.64 13.83
C PRO A 462 -3.74 -26.97 14.33
N MET A 463 -2.85 -25.99 14.30
CA MET A 463 -1.48 -26.13 14.77
C MET A 463 -1.47 -26.43 16.26
N ARG A 464 -0.77 -27.51 16.64
CA ARG A 464 -0.58 -27.90 18.04
C ARG A 464 0.45 -27.01 18.73
N TRP A 465 0.05 -25.78 19.02
CA TRP A 465 0.89 -24.78 19.67
C TRP A 465 1.44 -25.25 21.02
N ASP A 466 0.69 -26.07 21.75
CA ASP A 466 1.12 -26.74 22.98
C ASP A 466 2.41 -27.55 22.76
N VAL A 467 2.44 -28.40 21.73
CA VAL A 467 3.59 -29.25 21.42
C VAL A 467 4.72 -28.42 20.85
N VAL A 468 4.41 -27.55 19.89
CA VAL A 468 5.41 -26.75 19.18
C VAL A 468 6.15 -25.83 20.14
N MET A 469 5.42 -25.09 20.98
CA MET A 469 6.03 -24.20 21.97
C MET A 469 6.79 -24.98 23.05
N SER A 470 6.30 -26.16 23.46
CA SER A 470 7.03 -27.01 24.42
C SER A 470 8.35 -27.50 23.84
N LEU A 471 8.36 -27.93 22.58
CA LEU A 471 9.57 -28.34 21.88
C LEU A 471 10.53 -27.16 21.68
N THR A 472 10.03 -26.00 21.27
CA THR A 472 10.84 -24.78 21.14
C THR A 472 11.45 -24.39 22.49
N ALA A 473 10.67 -24.39 23.57
CA ALA A 473 11.16 -24.12 24.92
C ALA A 473 12.21 -25.14 25.35
N ALA A 474 11.99 -26.44 25.11
CA ALA A 474 12.95 -27.50 25.41
C ALA A 474 14.28 -27.30 24.67
N VAL A 475 14.24 -26.94 23.37
CA VAL A 475 15.44 -26.64 22.58
C VAL A 475 16.16 -25.41 23.15
N LEU A 476 15.43 -24.33 23.45
CA LEU A 476 16.03 -23.13 24.04
C LEU A 476 16.69 -23.41 25.39
N VAL A 477 16.00 -24.13 26.28
CA VAL A 477 16.55 -24.54 27.59
C VAL A 477 17.78 -25.41 27.39
N THR A 478 17.74 -26.37 26.46
CA THR A 478 18.90 -27.23 26.15
C THR A 478 20.09 -26.41 25.68
N VAL A 479 19.90 -25.44 24.77
CA VAL A 479 20.96 -24.53 24.31
C VAL A 479 21.52 -23.73 25.48
N VAL A 480 20.66 -23.15 26.33
CA VAL A 480 21.09 -22.40 27.52
C VAL A 480 21.89 -23.29 28.47
N VAL A 481 21.43 -24.51 28.74
CA VAL A 481 22.13 -25.48 29.59
C VAL A 481 23.50 -25.83 29.00
N ILE A 482 23.59 -26.10 27.70
CA ILE A 482 24.86 -26.38 27.02
C ILE A 482 25.82 -25.19 27.14
N VAL A 483 25.33 -23.97 26.92
CA VAL A 483 26.14 -22.74 27.07
C VAL A 483 26.64 -22.57 28.50
N VAL A 484 25.77 -22.76 29.49
CA VAL A 484 26.12 -22.66 30.92
C VAL A 484 27.10 -23.75 31.35
N LEU A 485 26.91 -24.99 30.90
CA LEU A 485 27.83 -26.08 31.20
C LEU A 485 29.21 -25.85 30.56
N LYS A 486 29.25 -25.28 29.35
CA LYS A 486 30.49 -24.92 28.68
C LYS A 486 31.19 -23.74 29.34
N SER A 487 30.44 -22.73 29.81
CA SER A 487 31.00 -21.57 30.52
C SER A 487 31.52 -21.91 31.92
N ARG A 488 30.97 -22.94 32.57
CA ARG A 488 31.44 -23.42 33.89
C ARG A 488 32.77 -24.19 33.85
N ARG A 489 33.35 -24.44 32.66
CA ARG A 489 34.66 -25.10 32.55
C ARG A 489 35.84 -24.19 32.95
N GLU A 490 35.63 -22.88 33.05
CA GLU A 490 36.65 -21.95 33.52
C GLU A 490 36.54 -21.75 35.04
N GLN A 491 37.59 -22.13 35.79
CA GLN A 491 37.66 -21.89 37.23
C GLN A 491 38.08 -20.43 37.50
N LEU A 492 37.08 -19.55 37.64
CA LEU A 492 37.30 -18.13 37.91
C LEU A 492 37.51 -17.87 39.42
N GLY A 493 38.41 -16.93 39.75
CA GLY A 493 38.64 -16.46 41.11
C GLY A 493 37.43 -15.71 41.70
N PRO A 494 37.40 -15.43 43.01
CA PRO A 494 36.27 -14.76 43.65
C PRO A 494 35.98 -13.35 43.09
N LEU A 495 37.04 -12.59 42.79
CA LEU A 495 36.97 -11.28 42.15
C LEU A 495 36.46 -11.36 40.72
N ASP A 496 36.98 -12.31 39.93
CA ASP A 496 36.56 -12.53 38.54
C ASP A 496 35.08 -12.95 38.46
N ARG A 497 34.59 -13.76 39.42
CA ARG A 497 33.16 -14.11 39.51
C ARG A 497 32.29 -12.89 39.82
N ALA A 498 32.74 -11.98 40.69
CA ALA A 498 32.01 -10.76 41.01
C ALA A 498 31.94 -9.83 39.79
N GLN A 499 33.05 -9.66 39.07
CA GLN A 499 33.11 -8.89 37.83
C GLN A 499 32.26 -9.51 36.72
N GLN A 500 32.29 -10.84 36.56
CA GLN A 500 31.48 -11.56 35.58
C GLN A 500 29.97 -11.40 35.86
N ARG A 501 29.54 -11.53 37.13
CA ARG A 501 28.14 -11.32 37.51
C ARG A 501 27.69 -9.88 37.26
N ALA A 502 28.52 -8.90 37.61
CA ALA A 502 28.25 -7.50 37.30
C ALA A 502 28.14 -7.28 35.79
N GLY A 503 29.06 -7.85 34.99
CA GLY A 503 29.01 -7.82 33.52
C GLY A 503 27.72 -8.42 32.97
N TYR A 504 27.30 -9.60 33.45
CA TYR A 504 26.03 -10.19 33.06
C TYR A 504 24.83 -9.32 33.45
N ALA A 505 24.82 -8.73 34.64
CA ALA A 505 23.76 -7.82 35.08
C ALA A 505 23.66 -6.57 34.19
N PHE A 506 24.80 -6.02 33.74
CA PHE A 506 24.82 -4.87 32.82
C PHE A 506 24.33 -5.21 31.41
N ILE A 507 24.60 -6.41 30.88
CA ILE A 507 24.11 -6.82 29.56
C ILE A 507 22.69 -7.40 29.60
N LEU A 508 22.19 -7.81 30.76
CA LEU A 508 20.91 -8.50 30.90
C LEU A 508 19.74 -7.73 30.29
N PRO A 509 19.60 -6.39 30.45
CA PRO A 509 18.52 -5.65 29.78
C PRO A 509 18.57 -5.77 28.25
N TRP A 510 19.77 -5.72 27.65
CA TRP A 510 19.93 -5.90 26.21
C TRP A 510 19.62 -7.34 25.77
N VAL A 511 20.08 -8.33 26.53
CA VAL A 511 19.81 -9.76 26.24
C VAL A 511 18.30 -10.04 26.33
N ILE A 512 17.62 -9.56 27.37
CA ILE A 512 16.16 -9.70 27.52
C ILE A 512 15.45 -9.03 26.35
N GLY A 513 15.83 -7.79 26.01
CA GLY A 513 15.27 -7.08 24.86
C GLY A 513 15.47 -7.84 23.55
N PHE A 514 16.68 -8.33 23.30
CA PHE A 514 16.99 -9.13 22.11
C PHE A 514 16.17 -10.43 22.07
N LEU A 515 16.07 -11.16 23.17
CA LEU A 515 15.31 -12.42 23.22
C LEU A 515 13.81 -12.19 23.00
N LEU A 516 13.22 -11.18 23.64
CA LEU A 516 11.78 -10.94 23.59
C LEU A 516 11.33 -10.18 22.33
N LEU A 517 12.14 -9.22 21.85
CA LEU A 517 11.75 -8.31 20.78
C LEU A 517 12.41 -8.61 19.43
N THR A 518 13.49 -9.39 19.41
CA THR A 518 14.17 -9.78 18.16
C THR A 518 14.05 -11.28 17.91
N LEU A 519 14.66 -12.12 18.75
CA LEU A 519 14.77 -13.56 18.52
C LEU A 519 13.41 -14.26 18.66
N GLY A 520 12.60 -13.90 19.65
CA GLY A 520 11.26 -14.46 19.88
C GLY A 520 10.34 -14.29 18.65
N PRO A 521 10.11 -13.06 18.16
CA PRO A 521 9.34 -12.83 16.94
C PRO A 521 9.94 -13.50 15.70
N MET A 522 11.27 -13.59 15.59
CA MET A 522 11.90 -14.35 14.50
C MET A 522 11.57 -15.83 14.56
N ILE A 523 11.70 -16.48 15.73
CA ILE A 523 11.32 -17.88 15.92
C ILE A 523 9.83 -18.06 15.62
N MET A 524 8.98 -17.15 16.09
CA MET A 524 7.55 -17.20 15.78
C MET A 524 7.27 -17.12 14.28
N SER A 525 7.95 -16.21 13.56
CA SER A 525 7.86 -16.13 12.10
C SER A 525 8.30 -17.43 11.41
N LEU A 526 9.32 -18.13 11.94
CA LEU A 526 9.71 -19.45 11.44
C LEU A 526 8.61 -20.48 11.68
N LEU A 527 7.99 -20.50 12.85
CA LEU A 527 6.90 -21.44 13.13
C LEU A 527 5.69 -21.15 12.23
N LEU A 528 5.37 -19.87 12.03
CA LEU A 528 4.28 -19.42 11.16
C LEU A 528 4.52 -19.76 9.68
N SER A 529 5.78 -19.89 9.23
CA SER A 529 6.06 -20.31 7.85
C SER A 529 5.59 -21.73 7.52
N PHE A 530 5.28 -22.53 8.53
CA PHE A 530 4.68 -23.87 8.40
C PHE A 530 3.16 -23.88 8.64
N THR A 531 2.53 -22.70 8.69
CA THR A 531 1.09 -22.55 8.95
C THR A 531 0.36 -21.83 7.82
N ARG A 532 -0.96 -22.06 7.72
CA ARG A 532 -1.90 -21.20 7.00
C ARG A 532 -2.53 -20.28 8.02
N TRP A 533 -2.08 -19.03 8.03
CA TRP A 533 -2.55 -18.02 8.97
C TRP A 533 -2.67 -16.67 8.26
N SER A 534 -3.78 -15.97 8.51
CA SER A 534 -4.10 -14.70 7.85
C SER A 534 -3.74 -13.46 8.67
N ALA A 535 -3.30 -13.65 9.91
CA ALA A 535 -3.10 -12.58 10.90
C ALA A 535 -4.34 -11.76 11.26
N ILE A 536 -5.54 -12.15 10.78
CA ILE A 536 -6.82 -11.54 11.15
C ILE A 536 -7.44 -12.29 12.34
N VAL A 537 -7.28 -13.60 12.37
CA VAL A 537 -7.70 -14.46 13.48
C VAL A 537 -6.57 -14.64 14.50
N PRO A 538 -6.88 -14.95 15.78
CA PRO A 538 -5.86 -15.30 16.75
C PRO A 538 -4.95 -16.43 16.25
N VAL A 539 -3.69 -16.41 16.67
CA VAL A 539 -2.67 -17.41 16.31
C VAL A 539 -3.13 -18.85 16.62
N SER A 540 -3.97 -19.05 17.63
CA SER A 540 -4.56 -20.35 17.98
C SER A 540 -5.40 -20.96 16.85
N GLY A 541 -5.94 -20.14 15.96
CA GLY A 541 -6.69 -20.57 14.76
C GLY A 541 -5.82 -20.80 13.52
N ALA A 542 -4.50 -20.78 13.65
CA ALA A 542 -3.59 -21.09 12.54
C ALA A 542 -3.58 -22.60 12.24
N ASP A 543 -3.73 -22.98 10.98
CA ASP A 543 -3.69 -24.37 10.55
C ASP A 543 -2.26 -24.81 10.23
N SER A 544 -1.89 -26.05 10.55
CA SER A 544 -0.57 -26.60 10.21
C SER A 544 -0.55 -27.10 8.77
N VAL A 545 0.33 -26.54 7.94
CA VAL A 545 0.47 -26.91 6.51
C VAL A 545 1.81 -27.56 6.16
N GLY A 546 2.68 -27.76 7.15
CA GLY A 546 4.01 -28.31 6.94
C GLY A 546 4.79 -27.51 5.89
N LEU A 547 5.31 -28.18 4.86
CA LEU A 547 6.11 -27.55 3.80
C LEU A 547 5.30 -26.96 2.63
N ALA A 548 3.97 -26.89 2.74
CA ALA A 548 3.13 -26.46 1.63
C ALA A 548 3.43 -25.02 1.17
N ASN A 549 3.70 -24.09 2.10
CA ASN A 549 4.12 -22.71 1.77
C ASN A 549 5.39 -22.70 0.89
N TYR A 550 6.38 -23.53 1.21
CA TYR A 550 7.62 -23.64 0.42
C TYR A 550 7.40 -24.30 -0.95
N LYS A 551 6.49 -25.29 -1.04
CA LYS A 551 6.11 -25.90 -2.31
C LYS A 551 5.40 -24.90 -3.23
N GLN A 552 4.53 -24.05 -2.67
CA GLN A 552 3.87 -22.99 -3.43
C GLN A 552 4.88 -21.94 -3.91
N LEU A 553 5.84 -21.53 -3.06
CA LEU A 553 6.92 -20.61 -3.44
C LEU A 553 7.72 -21.10 -4.65
N ALA A 554 7.98 -22.41 -4.74
CA ALA A 554 8.74 -22.99 -5.85
C ALA A 554 8.01 -22.90 -7.21
N GLY A 555 6.69 -22.72 -7.21
CA GLY A 555 5.87 -22.54 -8.43
C GLY A 555 5.41 -21.11 -8.70
N ASP A 556 5.74 -20.16 -7.83
CA ASP A 556 5.21 -18.79 -7.90
C ASP A 556 6.06 -17.90 -8.84
N ALA A 557 5.50 -17.56 -9.99
CA ALA A 557 6.14 -16.69 -10.97
C ALA A 557 6.39 -15.26 -10.43
N THR A 558 5.50 -14.74 -9.59
CA THR A 558 5.62 -13.41 -8.98
C THR A 558 6.75 -13.39 -7.97
N PHE A 559 6.94 -14.46 -7.19
CA PHE A 559 8.10 -14.67 -6.33
C PHE A 559 9.42 -14.54 -7.12
N TYR A 560 9.58 -15.32 -8.20
CA TYR A 560 10.81 -15.27 -9.01
C TYR A 560 11.01 -13.92 -9.71
N LYS A 561 9.95 -13.28 -10.18
CA LYS A 561 10.02 -11.92 -10.75
C LYS A 561 10.57 -10.95 -9.71
N SER A 562 10.04 -10.96 -8.48
CA SER A 562 10.49 -10.05 -7.43
C SER A 562 11.95 -10.28 -7.01
N LEU A 563 12.39 -11.53 -7.01
CA LEU A 563 13.78 -11.90 -6.73
C LEU A 563 14.73 -11.38 -7.84
N ARG A 564 14.35 -11.52 -9.11
CA ARG A 564 15.16 -11.00 -10.25
C ARG A 564 15.28 -9.49 -10.22
N VAL A 565 14.18 -8.77 -9.96
CA VAL A 565 14.17 -7.30 -9.83
C VAL A 565 15.13 -6.86 -8.73
N THR A 566 15.05 -7.50 -7.56
CA THR A 566 15.92 -7.19 -6.41
C THR A 566 17.37 -7.56 -6.67
N ALA A 567 17.64 -8.72 -7.27
CA ALA A 567 18.99 -9.14 -7.62
C ALA A 567 19.64 -8.19 -8.64
N TYR A 568 18.89 -7.76 -9.65
CA TYR A 568 19.36 -6.78 -10.63
C TYR A 568 19.70 -5.45 -9.95
N PHE A 569 18.84 -4.98 -9.05
CA PHE A 569 19.12 -3.79 -8.25
C PHE A 569 20.38 -3.97 -7.39
N VAL A 570 20.54 -5.07 -6.66
CA VAL A 570 21.72 -5.31 -5.79
C VAL A 570 23.01 -5.33 -6.60
N ILE A 571 23.04 -6.04 -7.74
CA ILE A 571 24.21 -6.17 -8.61
C ILE A 571 24.65 -4.81 -9.15
N LEU A 572 23.71 -3.90 -9.41
CA LEU A 572 24.01 -2.55 -9.90
C LEU A 572 24.31 -1.57 -8.76
N ALA A 573 23.45 -1.53 -7.73
CA ALA A 573 23.50 -0.56 -6.65
C ALA A 573 24.77 -0.71 -5.80
N VAL A 574 25.14 -1.94 -5.44
CA VAL A 574 26.27 -2.15 -4.50
C VAL A 574 27.58 -1.65 -5.12
N PRO A 575 28.04 -2.11 -6.30
CA PRO A 575 29.29 -1.61 -6.87
C PRO A 575 29.28 -0.10 -7.13
N VAL A 576 28.18 0.43 -7.69
CA VAL A 576 28.06 1.84 -8.05
C VAL A 576 28.13 2.74 -6.82
N THR A 577 27.41 2.40 -5.74
CA THR A 577 27.45 3.16 -4.49
C THR A 577 28.80 3.04 -3.79
N GLN A 578 29.47 1.88 -3.83
CA GLN A 578 30.81 1.72 -3.25
C GLN A 578 31.86 2.56 -3.97
N VAL A 579 31.87 2.53 -5.31
CA VAL A 579 32.80 3.32 -6.12
C VAL A 579 32.54 4.81 -5.90
N ALA A 580 31.28 5.24 -5.90
CA ALA A 580 30.92 6.63 -5.65
C ALA A 580 31.34 7.08 -4.23
N ALA A 581 31.04 6.30 -3.19
CA ALA A 581 31.41 6.61 -1.82
C ALA A 581 32.94 6.72 -1.65
N LEU A 582 33.72 5.81 -2.26
CA LEU A 582 35.17 5.86 -2.23
C LEU A 582 35.72 7.05 -3.02
N ALA A 583 35.18 7.34 -4.19
CA ALA A 583 35.59 8.49 -5.01
C ALA A 583 35.38 9.81 -4.26
N VAL A 584 34.21 10.00 -3.64
CA VAL A 584 33.94 11.18 -2.81
C VAL A 584 34.87 11.19 -1.59
N ALA A 585 35.14 10.04 -0.94
CA ALA A 585 36.05 9.99 0.20
C ALA A 585 37.49 10.38 -0.17
N LEU A 586 37.99 9.94 -1.33
CA LEU A 586 39.30 10.33 -1.86
C LEU A 586 39.37 11.84 -2.13
N LEU A 587 38.33 12.42 -2.73
CA LEU A 587 38.22 13.88 -2.91
C LEU A 587 38.22 14.61 -1.55
N MET A 588 37.52 14.07 -0.56
CA MET A 588 37.42 14.65 0.79
C MET A 588 38.66 14.42 1.68
N ASN A 589 39.62 13.62 1.20
CA ASN A 589 40.91 13.42 1.84
C ASN A 589 41.98 14.43 1.39
N MET A 590 41.69 15.24 0.36
CA MET A 590 42.60 16.30 -0.09
C MET A 590 42.72 17.42 0.94
N ARG A 591 43.90 18.03 1.08
CA ARG A 591 44.13 19.16 1.99
C ARG A 591 43.62 20.49 1.41
N LEU A 592 42.30 20.61 1.20
CA LEU A 592 41.65 21.82 0.68
C LEU A 592 41.03 22.67 1.81
N ARG A 593 41.12 24.01 1.70
CA ARG A 593 40.41 24.94 2.58
C ARG A 593 38.89 24.83 2.31
N GLY A 594 38.07 24.69 3.35
CA GLY A 594 36.60 24.57 3.25
C GLY A 594 36.05 23.14 3.24
N ILE A 595 36.89 22.11 3.40
CA ILE A 595 36.48 20.70 3.29
C ILE A 595 35.43 20.25 4.32
N THR A 596 35.34 20.91 5.47
CA THR A 596 34.32 20.64 6.49
C THR A 596 32.91 20.92 5.96
N ILE A 597 32.74 21.99 5.17
CA ILE A 597 31.44 22.33 4.57
C ILE A 597 31.05 21.26 3.55
N PHE A 598 31.97 20.84 2.68
CA PHE A 598 31.73 19.78 1.70
C PHE A 598 31.35 18.45 2.38
N ARG A 599 32.04 18.06 3.46
CA ARG A 599 31.68 16.86 4.24
C ARG A 599 30.26 16.94 4.78
N THR A 600 29.86 18.11 5.29
CA THR A 600 28.47 18.33 5.75
C THR A 600 27.48 18.20 4.61
N VAL A 601 27.73 18.85 3.46
CA VAL A 601 26.82 18.82 2.30
C VAL A 601 26.60 17.39 1.78
N TYR A 602 27.66 16.58 1.66
CA TYR A 602 27.54 15.19 1.22
C TYR A 602 26.94 14.25 2.28
N PHE A 603 27.06 14.60 3.57
CA PHE A 603 26.51 13.79 4.65
C PHE A 603 25.04 14.07 4.94
N VAL A 604 24.60 15.33 4.86
CA VAL A 604 23.22 15.76 5.16
C VAL A 604 22.15 14.89 4.46
N PRO A 605 22.26 14.58 3.16
CA PRO A 605 21.41 13.62 2.46
C PRO A 605 21.15 12.30 3.17
N SER A 606 22.17 11.73 3.82
CA SER A 606 22.09 10.42 4.47
C SER A 606 21.33 10.41 5.79
N VAL A 607 21.00 11.61 6.31
CA VAL A 607 20.24 11.80 7.56
C VAL A 607 18.76 12.11 7.28
N ILE A 608 18.39 12.37 6.03
CA ILE A 608 17.00 12.62 5.61
C ILE A 608 16.21 11.30 5.72
N SER A 609 14.94 11.38 6.13
CA SER A 609 14.08 10.20 6.18
C SER A 609 13.88 9.59 4.80
N GLY A 610 13.90 8.25 4.71
CA GLY A 610 13.73 7.54 3.43
C GLY A 610 12.42 7.89 2.72
N ALA A 611 11.35 8.19 3.48
CA ALA A 611 10.06 8.60 2.92
C ALA A 611 10.10 9.99 2.29
N ALA A 612 10.72 10.98 2.96
CA ALA A 612 10.88 12.32 2.38
C ALA A 612 11.78 12.30 1.14
N LEU A 613 12.84 11.48 1.17
CA LEU A 613 13.70 11.25 0.02
C LEU A 613 12.90 10.69 -1.16
N ALA A 614 12.08 9.65 -0.94
CA ALA A 614 11.24 9.06 -1.97
C ALA A 614 10.32 10.10 -2.63
N VAL A 615 9.56 10.88 -1.84
CA VAL A 615 8.65 11.93 -2.36
C VAL A 615 9.39 13.01 -3.14
N LEU A 616 10.57 13.44 -2.68
CA LEU A 616 11.40 14.40 -3.40
C LEU A 616 11.82 13.84 -4.76
N TRP A 617 12.32 12.60 -4.80
CA TRP A 617 12.77 11.97 -6.03
C TRP A 617 11.62 11.65 -7.00
N LEU A 618 10.38 11.50 -6.51
CA LEU A 618 9.20 11.44 -7.37
C LEU A 618 9.04 12.70 -8.22
N GLN A 619 9.27 13.88 -7.63
CA GLN A 619 9.18 15.13 -8.37
C GLN A 619 10.35 15.29 -9.34
N ILE A 620 11.56 14.85 -8.96
CA ILE A 620 12.74 14.96 -9.82
C ILE A 620 12.64 14.03 -11.04
N PHE A 621 12.15 12.80 -10.87
CA PHE A 621 11.96 11.83 -11.95
C PHE A 621 10.64 11.98 -12.71
N ASN A 622 9.86 13.03 -12.41
CA ASN A 622 8.62 13.31 -13.13
C ASN A 622 8.90 13.48 -14.64
N ASN A 623 8.13 12.80 -15.48
CA ASN A 623 8.42 12.81 -16.92
C ASN A 623 8.12 14.17 -17.57
N ASP A 624 7.04 14.83 -17.14
CA ASP A 624 6.53 16.04 -17.80
C ASP A 624 7.31 17.30 -17.37
N TYR A 625 7.57 17.45 -16.07
CA TYR A 625 8.19 18.63 -15.47
C TYR A 625 9.38 18.34 -14.54
N GLY A 626 9.84 17.09 -14.45
CA GLY A 626 10.92 16.71 -13.55
C GLY A 626 12.27 17.27 -13.96
N LEU A 627 13.08 17.59 -12.96
CA LEU A 627 14.40 18.21 -13.14
C LEU A 627 15.34 17.34 -13.99
N PHE A 628 15.31 16.00 -13.84
CA PHE A 628 16.16 15.12 -14.65
C PHE A 628 15.82 15.23 -16.13
N ASN A 629 14.53 15.17 -16.48
CA ASN A 629 14.11 15.26 -17.87
C ASN A 629 14.32 16.68 -18.41
N ALA A 630 14.13 17.72 -17.61
CA ALA A 630 14.44 19.10 -18.01
C ALA A 630 15.92 19.28 -18.42
N ILE A 631 16.85 18.62 -17.72
CA ILE A 631 18.29 18.64 -18.04
C ILE A 631 18.60 17.75 -19.25
N LEU A 632 17.98 16.57 -19.35
CA LEU A 632 18.26 15.61 -20.42
C LEU A 632 17.67 16.01 -21.77
N ARG A 633 16.48 16.64 -21.82
CA ARG A 633 15.82 17.06 -23.07
C ARG A 633 16.73 17.82 -24.03
N PRO A 634 17.42 18.91 -23.64
CA PRO A 634 18.28 19.65 -24.57
C PRO A 634 19.47 18.81 -25.05
N ILE A 635 20.03 17.94 -24.22
CA ILE A 635 21.20 17.10 -24.55
C ILE A 635 20.78 16.00 -25.53
N LEU A 636 19.69 15.30 -25.22
CA LEU A 636 19.21 14.17 -26.01
C LEU A 636 18.61 14.61 -27.35
N LYS A 637 18.07 15.83 -27.43
CA LYS A 637 17.60 16.43 -28.69
C LYS A 637 18.73 16.53 -29.73
N VAL A 638 19.98 16.77 -29.31
CA VAL A 638 21.15 16.78 -30.21
C VAL A 638 21.40 15.41 -30.84
N VAL A 639 21.09 14.34 -30.10
CA VAL A 639 21.25 12.94 -30.53
C VAL A 639 19.96 12.39 -31.16
N GLY A 640 18.91 13.21 -31.29
CA GLY A 640 17.61 12.79 -31.84
C GLY A 640 16.82 11.86 -30.92
N THR A 641 17.07 11.88 -29.61
CA THR A 641 16.40 11.01 -28.62
C THR A 641 15.61 11.82 -27.59
N ILE A 642 14.64 11.18 -26.94
CA ILE A 642 13.78 11.77 -25.91
C ILE A 642 14.17 11.14 -24.56
N PRO A 643 14.12 11.87 -23.43
CA PRO A 643 14.37 11.28 -22.12
C PRO A 643 13.37 10.15 -21.82
N PRO A 644 13.79 9.11 -21.09
CA PRO A 644 12.94 7.97 -20.78
C PRO A 644 11.80 8.36 -19.83
N ASN A 645 10.69 7.63 -19.94
CA ASN A 645 9.68 7.57 -18.89
C ASN A 645 10.17 6.63 -17.77
N TRP A 646 10.99 7.15 -16.85
CA TRP A 646 11.73 6.40 -15.83
C TRP A 646 10.97 5.26 -15.16
N PHE A 647 9.67 5.46 -14.92
CA PHE A 647 8.82 4.54 -14.19
C PHE A 647 7.52 4.21 -14.93
N GLY A 648 7.46 4.52 -16.22
CA GLY A 648 6.27 4.27 -17.02
C GLY A 648 6.54 3.75 -18.41
N VAL A 649 5.48 3.74 -19.21
CA VAL A 649 5.52 3.39 -20.63
C VAL A 649 5.47 4.68 -21.43
N ASP A 650 6.43 4.88 -22.33
CA ASP A 650 6.33 5.96 -23.30
C ASP A 650 5.37 5.56 -24.41
N GLN A 651 4.27 6.29 -24.52
CA GLN A 651 3.21 6.10 -25.51
C GLN A 651 3.29 7.10 -26.66
N THR A 652 4.24 8.04 -26.60
CA THR A 652 4.47 9.00 -27.69
C THR A 652 5.18 8.36 -28.88
N VAL A 653 5.72 7.16 -28.69
CA VAL A 653 6.35 6.31 -29.70
C VAL A 653 5.43 5.14 -30.07
N ASN A 654 5.42 4.76 -31.34
CA ASN A 654 4.67 3.61 -31.86
C ASN A 654 5.67 2.57 -32.44
N PRO A 655 5.77 1.35 -31.87
CA PRO A 655 4.98 0.84 -30.74
C PRO A 655 5.38 1.47 -29.39
N PRO A 656 4.46 1.53 -28.40
CA PRO A 656 4.77 1.99 -27.06
C PRO A 656 5.95 1.23 -26.44
N VAL A 657 6.82 1.95 -25.72
CA VAL A 657 8.02 1.36 -25.11
C VAL A 657 7.88 1.37 -23.59
N ASN A 658 7.97 0.21 -22.96
CA ASN A 658 8.02 0.09 -21.50
C ASN A 658 9.41 0.51 -20.98
N ASP A 659 9.61 1.82 -20.85
CA ASP A 659 10.85 2.40 -20.32
C ASP A 659 11.11 1.97 -18.88
N ALA A 660 10.06 1.78 -18.06
CA ALA A 660 10.18 1.33 -16.68
C ALA A 660 10.99 0.02 -16.57
N ALA A 661 10.79 -0.91 -17.50
CA ALA A 661 11.52 -2.19 -17.50
C ALA A 661 13.04 -2.02 -17.64
N ARG A 662 13.51 -0.91 -18.23
CA ARG A 662 14.94 -0.63 -18.44
C ARG A 662 15.47 0.38 -17.42
N TRP A 663 14.69 1.40 -17.09
CA TRP A 663 15.17 2.60 -16.39
C TRP A 663 14.72 2.70 -14.94
N ALA A 664 13.71 1.93 -14.50
CA ALA A 664 13.22 2.06 -13.13
C ALA A 664 14.28 1.66 -12.10
N ILE A 665 14.96 0.52 -12.31
CA ILE A 665 16.02 0.05 -11.40
C ILE A 665 17.24 0.99 -11.42
N PRO A 666 17.75 1.43 -12.58
CA PRO A 666 18.73 2.52 -12.62
C PRO A 666 18.29 3.79 -11.90
N ALA A 667 17.03 4.21 -11.98
CA ALA A 667 16.50 5.37 -11.25
C ALA A 667 16.62 5.18 -9.73
N PHE A 668 16.28 3.99 -9.22
CA PHE A 668 16.51 3.65 -7.80
C PHE A 668 18.00 3.68 -7.42
N VAL A 669 18.91 3.27 -8.30
CA VAL A 669 20.36 3.36 -8.06
C VAL A 669 20.84 4.81 -8.03
N ILE A 670 20.39 5.64 -8.98
CA ILE A 670 20.70 7.08 -9.02
C ILE A 670 20.22 7.77 -7.75
N MET A 671 19.00 7.46 -7.30
CA MET A 671 18.50 7.94 -6.01
C MET A 671 19.38 7.43 -4.85
N GLY A 672 19.81 6.17 -4.88
CA GLY A 672 20.72 5.59 -3.88
C GLY A 672 22.07 6.31 -3.78
N LEU A 673 22.55 6.91 -4.88
CA LEU A 673 23.78 7.71 -4.87
C LEU A 673 23.67 8.97 -4.01
N TRP A 674 22.46 9.46 -3.76
CA TRP A 674 22.23 10.57 -2.83
C TRP A 674 22.65 10.21 -1.40
N GLY A 675 22.59 8.91 -1.04
CA GLY A 675 22.92 8.39 0.28
C GLY A 675 24.39 8.00 0.51
N VAL A 676 25.31 8.20 -0.46
CA VAL A 676 26.71 7.73 -0.33
C VAL A 676 27.51 8.38 0.80
N GLY A 677 27.00 9.47 1.39
CA GLY A 677 27.64 10.20 2.48
C GLY A 677 28.02 9.34 3.68
N SER A 678 27.20 8.36 4.06
CA SER A 678 27.52 7.47 5.19
C SER A 678 28.73 6.58 4.87
N GLY A 679 28.76 5.95 3.69
CA GLY A 679 29.89 5.12 3.25
C GLY A 679 31.15 5.94 3.03
N MET A 680 31.02 7.17 2.53
CA MET A 680 32.12 8.12 2.37
C MET A 680 32.80 8.42 3.70
N ILE A 681 32.06 8.67 4.78
CA ILE A 681 32.66 8.95 6.11
C ILE A 681 33.49 7.76 6.60
N LEU A 682 32.98 6.54 6.41
CA LEU A 682 33.71 5.34 6.81
C LEU A 682 35.01 5.19 6.01
N TYR A 683 34.96 5.35 4.68
CA TYR A 683 36.16 5.32 3.85
C TYR A 683 37.14 6.44 4.20
N LEU A 684 36.65 7.65 4.47
CA LEU A 684 37.49 8.78 4.86
C LEU A 684 38.19 8.53 6.21
N ALA A 685 37.50 7.91 7.17
CA ALA A 685 38.12 7.50 8.43
C ALA A 685 39.24 6.47 8.19
N GLY A 686 38.99 5.48 7.33
CA GLY A 686 40.00 4.51 6.89
C GLY A 686 41.20 5.15 6.21
N LEU A 687 40.97 6.05 5.26
CA LEU A 687 42.01 6.77 4.52
C LEU A 687 42.94 7.56 5.45
N LYS A 688 42.39 8.16 6.51
CA LYS A 688 43.17 8.87 7.53
C LYS A 688 43.95 7.95 8.46
N GLY A 689 43.55 6.68 8.56
CA GLY A 689 44.23 5.66 9.36
C GLY A 689 45.44 5.04 8.68
N ILE A 690 45.62 5.24 7.36
CA ILE A 690 46.74 4.66 6.62
C ILE A 690 48.05 5.37 7.03
N PRO A 691 49.08 4.63 7.51
CA PRO A 691 50.35 5.23 7.89
C PRO A 691 51.01 5.98 6.72
N GLN A 692 51.44 7.22 6.99
CA GLN A 692 52.09 8.07 5.98
C GLN A 692 53.39 7.44 5.43
N SER A 693 54.08 6.65 6.25
CA SER A 693 55.31 5.93 5.88
C SER A 693 55.13 4.99 4.70
N LEU A 694 53.97 4.36 4.54
CA LEU A 694 53.68 3.49 3.38
C LEU A 694 53.62 4.29 2.07
N TYR A 695 53.08 5.51 2.10
CA TYR A 695 53.04 6.39 0.94
C TYR A 695 54.42 6.97 0.61
N GLU A 696 55.23 7.27 1.62
CA GLU A 696 56.61 7.76 1.45
C GLU A 696 57.49 6.68 0.83
N ALA A 697 57.46 5.46 1.37
CA ALA A 697 58.17 4.30 0.82
C ALA A 697 57.80 4.06 -0.64
N ALA A 698 56.51 4.02 -0.97
CA ALA A 698 56.07 3.87 -2.35
C ALA A 698 56.52 5.02 -3.27
N THR A 699 56.66 6.24 -2.75
CA THR A 699 57.16 7.39 -3.53
C THR A 699 58.65 7.26 -3.82
N ILE A 700 59.43 6.77 -2.84
CA ILE A 700 60.85 6.48 -3.01
C ILE A 700 61.06 5.40 -4.08
N ASP A 701 60.18 4.38 -4.11
CA ASP A 701 60.17 3.32 -5.14
C ASP A 701 59.64 3.77 -6.52
N GLY A 702 59.38 5.08 -6.72
CA GLY A 702 58.93 5.63 -8.00
C GLY A 702 57.44 5.37 -8.32
N ALA A 703 56.63 4.97 -7.34
CA ALA A 703 55.21 4.73 -7.57
C ALA A 703 54.44 6.04 -7.82
N GLY A 704 53.80 6.16 -8.99
CA GLY A 704 52.85 7.25 -9.30
C GLY A 704 51.52 7.13 -8.53
N ALA A 705 50.65 8.15 -8.64
CA ALA A 705 49.39 8.23 -7.89
C ALA A 705 48.47 7.01 -8.08
N GLY A 706 48.32 6.51 -9.31
CA GLY A 706 47.53 5.30 -9.58
C GLY A 706 48.14 4.04 -8.95
N ARG A 707 49.47 3.94 -8.93
CA ARG A 707 50.17 2.78 -8.35
C ARG A 707 50.08 2.78 -6.82
N LYS A 708 50.07 3.96 -6.18
CA LYS A 708 49.76 4.11 -4.75
C LYS A 708 48.30 3.75 -4.44
N LEU A 709 47.34 4.17 -5.28
CA LEU A 709 45.93 3.82 -5.10
C LEU A 709 45.71 2.30 -5.10
N TRP A 710 46.23 1.60 -6.12
CA TRP A 710 46.00 0.17 -6.28
C TRP A 710 46.81 -0.71 -5.32
N ASN A 711 48.03 -0.32 -4.96
CA ASN A 711 48.92 -1.17 -4.16
C ASN A 711 49.06 -0.77 -2.68
N VAL A 712 48.65 0.44 -2.29
CA VAL A 712 48.71 0.91 -0.90
C VAL A 712 47.30 1.21 -0.39
N THR A 713 46.58 2.11 -1.04
CA THR A 713 45.30 2.61 -0.54
C THR A 713 44.21 1.54 -0.53
N LEU A 714 43.93 0.89 -1.67
CA LEU A 714 42.87 -0.12 -1.76
C LEU A 714 43.13 -1.35 -0.86
N PRO A 715 44.35 -1.91 -0.78
CA PRO A 715 44.64 -3.00 0.14
C PRO A 715 44.43 -2.61 1.60
N MET A 716 44.88 -1.43 2.02
CA MET A 716 44.69 -0.96 3.40
C MET A 716 43.21 -0.65 3.73
N LEU A 717 42.41 -0.25 2.74
CA LEU A 717 40.97 -0.05 2.90
C LEU A 717 40.15 -1.33 2.79
N SER A 718 40.74 -2.46 2.40
CA SER A 718 40.03 -3.70 2.13
C SER A 718 39.11 -4.18 3.26
N PRO A 719 39.40 -4.01 4.58
CA PRO A 719 38.45 -4.39 5.63
C PRO A 719 37.20 -3.51 5.63
N LEU A 720 37.33 -2.23 5.31
CA LEU A 720 36.22 -1.28 5.24
C LEU A 720 35.41 -1.44 3.95
N ILE A 721 36.09 -1.73 2.83
CA ILE A 721 35.42 -2.09 1.56
C ILE A 721 34.58 -3.35 1.79
N PHE A 722 35.17 -4.37 2.41
CA PHE A 722 34.48 -5.60 2.75
C PHE A 722 33.25 -5.35 3.62
N TYR A 723 33.40 -4.59 4.72
CA TYR A 723 32.29 -4.22 5.60
C TYR A 723 31.17 -3.49 4.83
N ASN A 724 31.53 -2.47 4.04
CA ASN A 724 30.55 -1.70 3.28
C ASN A 724 29.87 -2.52 2.18
N VAL A 725 30.57 -3.45 1.53
CA VAL A 725 29.98 -4.36 0.54
C VAL A 725 28.98 -5.30 1.22
N VAL A 726 29.34 -5.90 2.37
CA VAL A 726 28.42 -6.78 3.12
C VAL A 726 27.18 -6.00 3.56
N MET A 727 27.36 -4.81 4.15
CA MET A 727 26.24 -3.97 4.57
C MET A 727 25.41 -3.47 3.38
N GLY A 728 26.06 -3.15 2.26
CA GLY A 728 25.41 -2.74 1.03
C GLY A 728 24.55 -3.86 0.44
N ILE A 729 25.05 -5.10 0.40
CA ILE A 729 24.28 -6.26 -0.05
C ILE A 729 23.05 -6.45 0.84
N ILE A 730 23.23 -6.49 2.17
CA ILE A 730 22.13 -6.66 3.12
C ILE A 730 21.07 -5.56 2.92
N GLY A 731 21.49 -4.30 2.89
CA GLY A 731 20.60 -3.15 2.71
C GLY A 731 19.88 -3.13 1.36
N SER A 732 20.57 -3.47 0.26
CA SER A 732 19.98 -3.48 -1.08
C SER A 732 18.93 -4.58 -1.26
N PHE A 733 19.08 -5.73 -0.60
CA PHE A 733 18.02 -6.76 -0.56
C PHE A 733 16.81 -6.36 0.29
N GLN A 734 16.97 -5.38 1.20
CA GLN A 734 15.93 -4.91 2.11
C GLN A 734 15.21 -3.64 1.65
N VAL A 735 15.40 -3.20 0.39
CA VAL A 735 14.71 -2.02 -0.15
C VAL A 735 13.20 -2.25 -0.17
N PHE A 736 12.48 -1.40 0.55
CA PHE A 736 11.02 -1.43 0.67
C PHE A 736 10.43 -0.03 0.57
N THR A 737 10.80 0.86 1.51
CA THR A 737 10.18 2.18 1.69
C THR A 737 10.14 2.99 0.39
N GLN A 738 11.25 3.02 -0.34
CA GLN A 738 11.34 3.78 -1.58
C GLN A 738 10.47 3.16 -2.67
N ALA A 739 10.46 1.83 -2.80
CA ALA A 739 9.62 1.14 -3.77
C ALA A 739 8.13 1.31 -3.47
N TYR A 740 7.75 1.16 -2.20
CA TYR A 740 6.37 1.30 -1.73
C TYR A 740 5.83 2.71 -1.97
N ILE A 741 6.59 3.75 -1.60
CA ILE A 741 6.15 5.14 -1.74
C ILE A 741 6.19 5.60 -3.20
N MET A 742 7.22 5.20 -3.95
CA MET A 742 7.41 5.73 -5.29
C MET A 742 6.53 5.02 -6.32
N THR A 743 6.62 3.70 -6.41
CA THR A 743 6.12 2.97 -7.59
C THR A 743 5.09 1.90 -7.25
N GLY A 744 5.06 1.46 -5.99
CA GLY A 744 4.59 0.11 -5.67
C GLY A 744 5.27 -0.91 -6.60
N PRO A 745 4.53 -1.90 -7.14
CA PRO A 745 5.08 -2.91 -8.04
C PRO A 745 5.55 -2.35 -9.39
N GLY A 746 5.08 -1.15 -9.77
CA GLY A 746 5.33 -0.53 -11.07
C GLY A 746 4.67 -1.30 -12.23
N PRO A 747 4.68 -0.71 -13.45
CA PRO A 747 4.15 -1.38 -14.64
C PRO A 747 4.79 -2.74 -14.90
N ALA A 748 3.98 -3.77 -15.20
CA ALA A 748 4.44 -5.15 -15.44
C ALA A 748 5.37 -5.70 -14.33
N ASN A 749 5.15 -5.27 -13.07
CA ASN A 749 5.97 -5.61 -11.91
C ASN A 749 7.46 -5.23 -12.07
N ALA A 750 7.79 -4.16 -12.80
CA ALA A 750 9.17 -3.72 -13.05
C ALA A 750 9.92 -3.30 -11.77
N THR A 751 9.20 -2.88 -10.74
CA THR A 751 9.73 -2.42 -9.44
C THR A 751 9.17 -3.23 -8.29
N LEU A 752 8.72 -4.46 -8.56
CA LEU A 752 8.28 -5.40 -7.53
C LEU A 752 9.51 -5.93 -6.77
N PHE A 753 10.04 -5.13 -5.84
CA PHE A 753 11.11 -5.58 -4.95
C PHE A 753 10.65 -6.74 -4.07
N TYR A 754 11.58 -7.59 -3.64
CA TYR A 754 11.27 -8.80 -2.90
C TYR A 754 10.54 -8.50 -1.60
N VAL A 755 11.03 -7.52 -0.83
CA VAL A 755 10.39 -7.13 0.45
C VAL A 755 9.05 -6.45 0.21
N LEU A 756 8.88 -5.75 -0.92
CA LEU A 756 7.58 -5.23 -1.31
C LEU A 756 6.60 -6.38 -1.59
N ASN A 757 6.99 -7.40 -2.35
CA ASN A 757 6.15 -8.57 -2.59
C ASN A 757 5.80 -9.29 -1.27
N LEU A 758 6.77 -9.47 -0.37
CA LEU A 758 6.55 -10.03 0.96
C LEU A 758 5.52 -9.22 1.75
N TYR A 759 5.63 -7.89 1.75
CA TYR A 759 4.67 -6.99 2.39
C TYR A 759 3.26 -7.16 1.81
N ARG A 760 3.12 -7.20 0.48
CA ARG A 760 1.83 -7.43 -0.18
C ARG A 760 1.23 -8.78 0.26
N GLN A 761 2.02 -9.85 0.26
CA GLN A 761 1.56 -11.16 0.73
C GLN A 761 1.12 -11.15 2.19
N ALA A 762 1.84 -10.46 3.09
CA ALA A 762 1.49 -10.40 4.51
C ALA A 762 0.25 -9.52 4.80
N PHE A 763 0.19 -8.34 4.21
CA PHE A 763 -0.72 -7.26 4.63
C PHE A 763 -1.77 -6.89 3.60
N GLU A 764 -1.56 -7.12 2.31
CA GLU A 764 -2.59 -6.93 1.28
C GLU A 764 -3.38 -8.21 1.03
N PHE A 765 -2.69 -9.35 0.92
CA PHE A 765 -3.30 -10.65 0.60
C PHE A 765 -3.53 -11.54 1.81
N HIS A 766 -3.01 -11.15 2.97
CA HIS A 766 -3.21 -11.88 4.23
C HIS A 766 -2.75 -13.35 4.16
N ASN A 767 -1.70 -13.62 3.40
CA ASN A 767 -0.99 -14.89 3.41
C ASN A 767 0.21 -14.79 4.36
N MET A 768 -0.02 -14.55 5.65
CA MET A 768 1.05 -14.29 6.63
C MET A 768 2.02 -15.48 6.74
N GLY A 769 1.50 -16.71 6.73
CA GLY A 769 2.34 -17.92 6.71
C GLY A 769 3.22 -18.02 5.46
N TYR A 770 2.69 -17.68 4.28
CA TYR A 770 3.43 -17.65 3.03
C TYR A 770 4.50 -16.53 3.03
N ALA A 771 4.14 -15.34 3.50
CA ALA A 771 5.06 -14.22 3.64
C ALA A 771 6.19 -14.52 4.65
N SER A 772 5.89 -15.23 5.74
CA SER A 772 6.90 -15.76 6.66
C SER A 772 7.86 -16.73 5.97
N ALA A 773 7.36 -17.62 5.11
CA ALA A 773 8.22 -18.49 4.30
C ALA A 773 9.13 -17.69 3.35
N MET A 774 8.61 -16.65 2.69
CA MET A 774 9.42 -15.71 1.90
C MET A 774 10.51 -15.05 2.75
N ALA A 775 10.18 -14.54 3.95
CA ALA A 775 11.15 -13.90 4.85
C ALA A 775 12.35 -14.81 5.16
N TRP A 776 12.09 -16.10 5.41
CA TRP A 776 13.14 -17.08 5.69
C TRP A 776 13.98 -17.45 4.47
N ILE A 777 13.38 -17.53 3.29
CA ILE A 777 14.15 -17.72 2.05
C ILE A 777 15.05 -16.51 1.79
N LEU A 778 14.56 -15.28 1.98
CA LEU A 778 15.39 -14.08 1.88
C LEU A 778 16.55 -14.10 2.88
N PHE A 779 16.28 -14.47 4.13
CA PHE A 779 17.33 -14.64 5.15
C PHE A 779 18.41 -15.63 4.69
N LEU A 780 18.01 -16.80 4.16
CA LEU A 780 18.95 -17.79 3.67
C LEU A 780 19.76 -17.30 2.45
N ILE A 781 19.13 -16.55 1.54
CA ILE A 781 19.81 -15.93 0.40
C ILE A 781 20.87 -14.93 0.88
N ILE A 782 20.49 -14.02 1.77
CA ILE A 782 21.41 -13.03 2.34
C ILE A 782 22.53 -13.73 3.08
N LEU A 783 22.23 -14.72 3.93
CA LEU A 783 23.22 -15.50 4.68
C LEU A 783 24.19 -16.22 3.75
N ALA A 784 23.70 -16.87 2.69
CA ALA A 784 24.53 -17.56 1.71
C ALA A 784 25.47 -16.59 0.99
N LEU A 785 24.97 -15.43 0.57
CA LEU A 785 25.77 -14.37 -0.05
C LEU A 785 26.80 -13.80 0.91
N THR A 786 26.42 -13.55 2.16
CA THR A 786 27.35 -13.09 3.21
C THR A 786 28.45 -14.13 3.43
N ILE A 787 28.11 -15.41 3.61
CA ILE A 787 29.11 -16.49 3.76
C ILE A 787 30.03 -16.56 2.53
N PHE A 788 29.49 -16.42 1.32
CA PHE A 788 30.27 -16.40 0.09
C PHE A 788 31.27 -15.24 0.08
N VAL A 789 30.82 -14.03 0.41
CA VAL A 789 31.67 -12.83 0.52
C VAL A 789 32.74 -13.01 1.60
N PHE A 790 32.38 -13.53 2.78
CA PHE A 790 33.33 -13.86 3.87
C PHE A 790 34.35 -14.94 3.50
N ARG A 791 33.99 -15.91 2.65
CA ARG A 791 34.94 -16.91 2.16
C ARG A 791 35.92 -16.31 1.15
N GLY A 792 35.46 -15.42 0.28
CA GLY A 792 36.31 -14.70 -0.67
C GLY A 792 37.28 -13.72 0.01
N SER A 793 36.88 -13.11 1.14
CA SER A 793 37.69 -12.11 1.84
C SER A 793 38.98 -12.65 2.46
N LYS A 794 39.07 -13.94 2.78
CA LYS A 794 40.28 -14.58 3.33
C LYS A 794 41.53 -14.40 2.47
N LYS A 795 41.37 -14.12 1.17
CA LYS A 795 42.47 -13.86 0.22
C LYS A 795 42.62 -12.38 -0.17
N LEU A 796 41.62 -11.54 0.12
CA LEU A 796 41.48 -10.18 -0.41
C LEU A 796 41.54 -9.08 0.66
N VAL A 797 41.37 -9.43 1.94
CA VAL A 797 41.35 -8.46 3.04
C VAL A 797 42.66 -8.49 3.82
N TYR A 798 43.35 -7.36 3.84
CA TYR A 798 44.54 -7.13 4.65
C TYR A 798 44.14 -6.67 6.05
N TYR A 799 44.41 -7.51 7.06
CA TYR A 799 44.23 -7.16 8.46
C TYR A 799 45.58 -6.82 9.07
N GLU A 800 45.81 -5.54 9.36
CA GLU A 800 47.05 -5.05 9.97
C GLU A 800 47.32 -5.67 11.35
N GLY A 801 46.27 -6.07 12.08
CA GLY A 801 46.36 -6.62 13.45
C GLY A 801 46.22 -8.14 13.63
N LEU A 802 46.15 -8.93 12.54
CA LEU A 802 45.95 -10.40 12.63
C LEU A 802 47.15 -11.24 12.14
N LYS A 803 48.26 -10.60 11.81
CA LYS A 803 49.56 -11.29 11.63
C LYS A 803 50.47 -10.89 12.78
N ALA A 804 50.42 -11.66 13.86
CA ALA A 804 51.55 -11.86 14.75
C ALA A 804 52.32 -13.09 14.28
#